data_AF-A0A955J560-F1
#
_entry.id   AF-A0A955J560-F1
#
_cell.length_a   1.000
_cell.length_b   1.000
_cell.length_c   1.000
_cell.angle_alpha   90.00
_cell.angle_beta   90.00
_cell.angle_gamma   90.00
#
_symmetry.space_group_name_H-M   'P 1'
#
loop_
_entity.id
_entity.type
_entity.pdbx_description
1 polymer ?
#
loop_
_entity_poly.entity_id
_entity_poly.type
_entity_poly.pdbx_seq_one_letter_code
_entity_poly.pdbx_strand_id
1 'polypeptide(L)'
;TQNGGEILRQGGTSNLSGVLLDGILNCEGNGTLAVSNGLTNDGTINLNTNGSAADAQLRFDDSTTLSGTGEVVLVRQGNDSRIETAPAVTMTAGADQWIHGAGQLNASLVNNGLIEADIDGFTMLVSVSDKTNNATMGARNNARMEIGSIAITQDPGAMLIADNGIIDFTGAPSVTSGILATANGGIIQRSGGTLTLDGITLMGALDVEGGGIISLVGDDFLNDGSMVLNSNGSSSDAILRFDADLIIDGAGEIVLNRAFNDAQVTSAAKVTGTIGASQTVRGLGTVSAEIVNHGLFSADSTAGALRLEQNVKTNNSIMRAEPGCVLEIVTTTIDQTGGGVISTDDGEVRLSSACTIVGGDLMTTSGGFFTRTAGTTILDGVTSNAAINIVGAGRIDITPAGLVNNGDIVVNSNGSASDAVVFAPEDCTISGSGRIIQNRGTTDSWINSSSGIITQAAGHTIEGAGTITGGFRNLGNILANSTITMNLSPTADLFVNQGLIEVSGAGGLSLTNGSNFDNQAMVTIATGSKMSVSSGYNQSAGMTTVNGELETVSGDINVTGGTIGGDGLVDAVLNIDGGTAAPGNSAGTLGVEGSYVQTASGTYEVEHNGTGPGEADRIAVTGTASLNGAVNVTLGYAPATLDSVNILTTTGAITGEFASLTAPDISPNVFYLVYSPGTVRLVATCVGDINGSGAVNFDDLNEMLEEWATAGTRGDVNGDGMVNFDDLNALLEEWGNTCP
;
A
#
# COMPACT_ATOMS: atom_id res chain seq x y z
N THR A 1 18.58 -31.10 67.45
CA THR A 1 18.84 -30.70 68.86
C THR A 1 17.68 -31.17 69.73
N GLN A 2 17.83 -31.36 71.05
CA GLN A 2 16.71 -31.78 71.92
C GLN A 2 16.12 -30.62 72.71
N ASN A 3 14.81 -30.62 72.95
CA ASN A 3 14.08 -29.65 73.79
C ASN A 3 14.27 -28.17 73.39
N GLY A 4 14.39 -27.86 72.10
CA GLY A 4 14.54 -26.48 71.61
C GLY A 4 15.95 -25.88 71.78
N GLY A 5 16.97 -26.70 72.05
CA GLY A 5 18.36 -26.23 72.08
C GLY A 5 18.89 -25.83 70.70
N GLU A 6 19.94 -25.00 70.69
CA GLU A 6 20.62 -24.53 69.48
C GLU A 6 22.13 -24.79 69.60
N ILE A 7 22.78 -25.07 68.47
CA ILE A 7 24.24 -25.13 68.38
C ILE A 7 24.71 -23.77 67.87
N LEU A 8 25.67 -23.16 68.56
CA LEU A 8 26.18 -21.83 68.22
C LEU A 8 27.68 -21.87 67.93
N ARG A 9 28.09 -21.34 66.77
CA ARG A 9 29.48 -21.07 66.43
C ARG A 9 29.79 -19.58 66.57
N GLN A 10 30.72 -19.25 67.46
CA GLN A 10 31.23 -17.89 67.70
C GLN A 10 32.69 -17.78 67.25
N GLY A 11 32.91 -17.31 66.02
CA GLY A 11 34.25 -17.04 65.45
C GLY A 11 35.10 -18.27 65.10
N GLY A 12 35.94 -18.18 64.07
CA GLY A 12 36.83 -19.25 63.57
C GLY A 12 36.11 -20.39 62.85
N THR A 13 36.83 -21.47 62.54
CA THR A 13 36.32 -22.59 61.72
C THR A 13 35.85 -23.81 62.52
N SER A 14 34.67 -24.35 62.19
CA SER A 14 34.17 -25.69 62.58
C SER A 14 34.23 -26.62 61.37
N ASN A 15 34.87 -27.78 61.48
CA ASN A 15 34.86 -28.78 60.41
C ASN A 15 33.69 -29.75 60.59
N LEU A 16 32.74 -29.74 59.66
CA LEU A 16 31.60 -30.63 59.57
C LEU A 16 31.94 -31.72 58.54
N SER A 17 32.33 -32.92 59.00
CA SER A 17 32.69 -34.03 58.13
C SER A 17 31.73 -35.20 58.26
N GLY A 18 30.92 -35.48 57.22
CA GLY A 18 29.92 -36.55 57.23
C GLY A 18 28.85 -36.38 58.31
N VAL A 19 28.45 -35.14 58.58
CA VAL A 19 27.55 -34.78 59.68
C VAL A 19 26.09 -34.95 59.28
N LEU A 20 25.27 -35.45 60.21
CA LEU A 20 23.82 -35.31 60.20
C LEU A 20 23.44 -34.18 61.16
N LEU A 21 22.77 -33.15 60.64
CA LEU A 21 22.22 -32.04 61.39
C LEU A 21 20.69 -32.12 61.40
N ASP A 22 20.11 -32.36 62.57
CA ASP A 22 18.66 -32.47 62.80
C ASP A 22 18.20 -31.41 63.82
N GLY A 23 18.65 -30.16 63.65
CA GLY A 23 18.33 -29.05 64.54
C GLY A 23 18.97 -27.73 64.13
N ILE A 24 18.87 -26.71 64.98
CA ILE A 24 19.35 -25.36 64.68
C ILE A 24 20.86 -25.25 64.91
N LEU A 25 21.58 -24.82 63.88
CA LEU A 25 23.00 -24.46 63.89
C LEU A 25 23.17 -23.00 63.48
N ASN A 26 23.51 -22.16 64.44
CA ASN A 26 23.78 -20.74 64.23
C ASN A 26 25.28 -20.50 64.04
N CYS A 27 25.66 -19.76 63.02
CA CYS A 27 27.01 -19.27 62.79
C CYS A 27 27.02 -17.74 62.88
N GLU A 28 27.66 -17.19 63.90
CA GLU A 28 27.87 -15.75 64.04
C GLU A 28 28.98 -15.24 63.11
N GLY A 29 29.05 -13.91 62.90
CA GLY A 29 30.11 -13.29 62.11
C GLY A 29 31.54 -13.67 62.57
N ASN A 30 32.48 -13.68 61.63
CA ASN A 30 33.81 -14.31 61.70
C ASN A 30 33.79 -15.84 61.85
N GLY A 31 32.63 -16.49 61.75
CA GLY A 31 32.49 -17.94 61.82
C GLY A 31 32.54 -18.60 60.44
N THR A 32 33.16 -19.77 60.36
CA THR A 32 33.13 -20.63 59.17
C THR A 32 32.69 -22.03 59.55
N LEU A 33 31.66 -22.56 58.87
CA LEU A 33 31.26 -23.95 58.89
C LEU A 33 31.86 -24.63 57.65
N ALA A 34 32.96 -25.35 57.82
CA ALA A 34 33.69 -26.02 56.75
C ALA A 34 33.18 -27.46 56.55
N VAL A 35 32.53 -27.73 55.44
CA VAL A 35 31.93 -29.03 55.11
C VAL A 35 32.91 -29.87 54.31
N SER A 36 33.05 -31.14 54.71
CA SER A 36 33.77 -32.19 53.97
C SER A 36 32.99 -33.50 54.06
N ASN A 37 33.21 -34.46 53.15
CA ASN A 37 32.58 -35.79 53.17
C ASN A 37 31.03 -35.76 53.31
N GLY A 38 30.39 -34.68 52.85
CA GLY A 38 28.94 -34.48 52.90
C GLY A 38 28.38 -33.94 54.22
N LEU A 39 27.19 -33.36 54.10
CA LEU A 39 26.38 -32.85 55.20
C LEU A 39 24.92 -33.20 54.90
N THR A 40 24.30 -34.02 55.75
CA THR A 40 22.84 -34.20 55.74
C THR A 40 22.24 -33.16 56.68
N ASN A 41 21.57 -32.17 56.12
CA ASN A 41 20.86 -31.12 56.84
C ASN A 41 19.36 -31.40 56.81
N ASP A 42 18.81 -31.87 57.93
CA ASP A 42 17.37 -31.98 58.21
C ASP A 42 16.89 -30.87 59.16
N GLY A 43 17.79 -29.94 59.55
CA GLY A 43 17.54 -28.82 60.45
C GLY A 43 17.68 -27.45 59.79
N THR A 44 18.09 -26.45 60.58
CA THR A 44 18.25 -25.06 60.12
C THR A 44 19.70 -24.63 60.34
N ILE A 45 20.38 -24.17 59.28
CA ILE A 45 21.69 -23.52 59.38
C ILE A 45 21.52 -22.02 59.17
N ASN A 46 21.71 -21.21 60.22
CA ASN A 46 21.62 -19.75 60.11
C ASN A 46 23.02 -19.13 60.02
N LEU A 47 23.25 -18.30 59.00
CA LEU A 47 24.49 -17.56 58.83
C LEU A 47 24.29 -16.09 59.21
N ASN A 48 25.19 -15.59 60.06
CA ASN A 48 25.25 -14.22 60.56
C ASN A 48 24.03 -13.79 61.41
N THR A 49 23.66 -14.63 62.37
CA THR A 49 22.52 -14.38 63.28
C THR A 49 22.69 -13.18 64.20
N ASN A 50 23.91 -12.69 64.40
CA ASN A 50 24.22 -11.54 65.26
C ASN A 50 24.23 -10.20 64.51
N GLY A 51 23.91 -10.18 63.22
CA GLY A 51 23.89 -8.96 62.41
C GLY A 51 25.26 -8.29 62.26
N SER A 52 26.34 -9.06 62.42
CA SER A 52 27.71 -8.57 62.33
C SER A 52 28.07 -8.13 60.92
N ALA A 53 29.00 -7.17 60.80
CA ALA A 53 29.66 -6.78 59.55
C ALA A 53 30.86 -7.67 59.18
N ALA A 54 31.04 -8.77 59.91
CA ALA A 54 32.02 -9.78 59.60
C ALA A 54 31.33 -11.01 58.98
N ASP A 55 31.98 -11.58 57.98
CA ASP A 55 31.49 -12.73 57.22
C ASP A 55 31.17 -13.93 58.14
N ALA A 56 29.98 -14.50 57.99
CA ALA A 56 29.63 -15.85 58.45
C ALA A 56 29.47 -16.75 57.22
N GLN A 57 30.17 -17.88 57.21
CA GLN A 57 30.36 -18.67 56.00
C GLN A 57 29.95 -20.14 56.20
N LEU A 58 29.24 -20.69 55.23
CA LEU A 58 29.17 -22.13 54.97
C LEU A 58 30.09 -22.44 53.78
N ARG A 59 31.20 -23.14 54.04
CA ARG A 59 32.26 -23.38 53.06
C ARG A 59 32.38 -24.87 52.75
N PHE A 60 32.33 -25.27 51.49
CA PHE A 60 32.53 -26.66 51.07
C PHE A 60 33.98 -26.89 50.62
N ASP A 61 34.67 -27.83 51.26
CA ASP A 61 36.09 -28.16 51.05
C ASP A 61 36.32 -29.34 50.09
N ASP A 62 35.28 -30.14 49.82
CA ASP A 62 35.25 -31.17 48.78
C ASP A 62 33.92 -31.15 48.03
N SER A 63 33.90 -31.68 46.81
CA SER A 63 32.68 -31.75 46.00
C SER A 63 31.73 -32.75 46.63
N THR A 64 30.64 -32.25 47.21
CA THR A 64 29.71 -33.06 47.98
C THR A 64 28.30 -32.48 47.97
N THR A 65 27.36 -33.25 48.48
CA THR A 65 25.94 -32.90 48.55
C THR A 65 25.59 -32.37 49.95
N LEU A 66 24.86 -31.26 49.98
CA LEU A 66 24.03 -30.86 51.10
C LEU A 66 22.71 -31.62 50.96
N SER A 67 22.59 -32.78 51.58
CA SER A 67 21.39 -33.64 51.50
C SER A 67 20.45 -33.38 52.67
N GLY A 68 19.29 -34.05 52.69
CA GLY A 68 18.28 -33.89 53.75
C GLY A 68 17.18 -32.90 53.37
N THR A 69 16.29 -32.59 54.31
CA THR A 69 15.08 -31.75 54.09
C THR A 69 15.12 -30.38 54.77
N GLY A 70 16.28 -30.00 55.28
CA GLY A 70 16.50 -28.78 56.06
C GLY A 70 16.73 -27.53 55.22
N GLU A 71 16.99 -26.42 55.92
CA GLU A 71 17.18 -25.10 55.33
C GLU A 71 18.54 -24.49 55.70
N VAL A 72 19.02 -23.58 54.84
CA VAL A 72 20.16 -22.70 55.09
C VAL A 72 19.70 -21.26 54.91
N VAL A 73 19.77 -20.47 55.98
CA VAL A 73 19.31 -19.08 56.03
C VAL A 73 20.51 -18.15 56.02
N LEU A 74 20.64 -17.35 54.96
CA LEU A 74 21.59 -16.25 54.91
C LEU A 74 20.90 -14.99 55.47
N VAL A 75 21.29 -14.52 56.66
CA VAL A 75 20.50 -13.52 57.40
C VAL A 75 20.82 -12.07 57.01
N ARG A 76 22.02 -11.83 56.46
CA ARG A 76 22.51 -10.48 56.09
C ARG A 76 22.98 -10.39 54.64
N GLN A 77 22.53 -9.32 53.97
CA GLN A 77 22.99 -8.92 52.64
C GLN A 77 24.49 -8.61 52.56
N GLY A 78 25.00 -8.50 51.34
CA GLY A 78 26.40 -8.21 51.08
C GLY A 78 27.27 -9.44 51.30
N ASN A 79 28.52 -9.23 51.67
CA ASN A 79 29.50 -10.29 51.86
C ASN A 79 29.39 -10.98 53.23
N ASP A 80 28.44 -10.55 54.05
CA ASP A 80 28.29 -10.86 55.47
C ASP A 80 27.70 -12.25 55.77
N SER A 81 26.79 -12.74 54.93
CA SER A 81 26.32 -14.14 54.95
C SER A 81 26.72 -14.77 53.63
N ARG A 82 27.45 -15.89 53.67
CA ARG A 82 28.00 -16.46 52.44
C ARG A 82 27.98 -17.98 52.41
N ILE A 83 27.64 -18.51 51.25
CA ILE A 83 27.95 -19.89 50.88
C ILE A 83 29.08 -19.85 49.85
N GLU A 84 30.14 -20.63 50.05
CA GLU A 84 31.30 -20.67 49.17
C GLU A 84 31.86 -22.09 49.02
N THR A 85 32.59 -22.32 47.93
CA THR A 85 33.35 -23.56 47.70
C THR A 85 34.83 -23.26 47.58
N ALA A 86 35.67 -24.22 47.95
CA ALA A 86 37.09 -24.16 47.61
C ALA A 86 37.28 -24.19 46.07
N PRO A 87 38.44 -23.75 45.54
CA PRO A 87 38.70 -23.80 44.10
C PRO A 87 38.50 -25.21 43.53
N ALA A 88 37.81 -25.31 42.38
CA ALA A 88 37.45 -26.58 41.71
C ALA A 88 36.55 -27.54 42.53
N VAL A 89 35.94 -27.04 43.62
CA VAL A 89 34.91 -27.76 44.37
C VAL A 89 33.53 -27.27 43.95
N THR A 90 32.62 -28.22 43.73
CA THR A 90 31.21 -27.97 43.43
C THR A 90 30.35 -28.54 44.54
N MET A 91 29.50 -27.72 45.15
CA MET A 91 28.48 -28.22 46.07
C MET A 91 27.21 -28.56 45.31
N THR A 92 26.49 -29.59 45.76
CA THR A 92 25.15 -29.92 45.27
C THR A 92 24.13 -29.67 46.35
N ALA A 93 23.17 -28.76 46.14
CA ALA A 93 22.01 -28.64 47.00
C ALA A 93 21.04 -29.80 46.67
N GLY A 94 20.69 -30.60 47.68
CA GLY A 94 19.74 -31.71 47.56
C GLY A 94 18.33 -31.23 47.20
N ALA A 95 17.51 -32.15 46.69
CA ALA A 95 16.19 -31.81 46.15
C ALA A 95 15.23 -31.17 47.16
N ASP A 96 15.35 -31.55 48.43
CA ASP A 96 14.52 -31.05 49.52
C ASP A 96 15.21 -29.96 50.36
N GLN A 97 16.37 -29.46 49.92
CA GLN A 97 17.03 -28.33 50.59
C GLN A 97 16.41 -27.00 50.18
N TRP A 98 16.32 -26.10 51.16
CA TRP A 98 15.94 -24.72 50.94
C TRP A 98 17.06 -23.77 51.36
N ILE A 99 17.67 -23.08 50.40
CA ILE A 99 18.70 -22.06 50.66
C ILE A 99 18.06 -20.70 50.42
N HIS A 100 17.96 -19.86 51.44
CA HIS A 100 17.24 -18.60 51.30
C HIS A 100 17.78 -17.47 52.16
N GLY A 101 17.21 -16.28 52.00
CA GLY A 101 17.56 -15.08 52.74
C GLY A 101 18.21 -14.00 51.87
N ALA A 102 19.32 -13.44 52.36
CA ALA A 102 20.11 -12.40 51.72
C ALA A 102 21.60 -12.62 51.98
N GLY A 103 22.47 -12.23 51.05
CA GLY A 103 23.91 -12.48 51.19
C GLY A 103 24.56 -12.82 49.85
N GLN A 104 25.55 -13.72 49.86
CA GLN A 104 26.31 -14.13 48.68
C GLN A 104 26.32 -15.64 48.47
N LEU A 105 26.03 -16.06 47.23
CA LEU A 105 26.24 -17.43 46.75
C LEU A 105 27.50 -17.48 45.88
N ASN A 106 28.66 -17.57 46.53
CA ASN A 106 29.98 -17.59 45.89
C ASN A 106 30.47 -19.01 45.52
N ALA A 107 29.63 -20.02 45.74
CA ALA A 107 29.93 -21.42 45.44
C ALA A 107 29.76 -21.75 43.95
N SER A 108 30.60 -22.64 43.42
CA SER A 108 30.18 -23.47 42.27
C SER A 108 29.10 -24.44 42.75
N LEU A 109 27.92 -24.39 42.14
CA LEU A 109 26.70 -24.97 42.72
C LEU A 109 25.86 -25.67 41.66
N VAL A 110 25.45 -26.90 41.98
CA VAL A 110 24.33 -27.59 41.34
C VAL A 110 23.11 -27.48 42.26
N ASN A 111 22.08 -26.78 41.82
CA ASN A 111 20.83 -26.65 42.57
C ASN A 111 19.82 -27.72 42.14
N ASN A 112 19.49 -28.68 43.00
CA ASN A 112 18.34 -29.56 42.79
C ASN A 112 17.13 -29.18 43.65
N GLY A 113 17.25 -28.18 44.54
CA GLY A 113 16.22 -27.77 45.49
C GLY A 113 15.70 -26.35 45.23
N LEU A 114 15.37 -25.61 46.29
CA LEU A 114 14.91 -24.23 46.21
C LEU A 114 15.99 -23.26 46.69
N ILE A 115 16.35 -22.30 45.85
CA ILE A 115 17.21 -21.17 46.23
C ILE A 115 16.42 -19.88 46.08
N GLU A 116 16.35 -19.05 47.13
CA GLU A 116 15.45 -17.91 47.08
C GLU A 116 15.95 -16.67 47.84
N ALA A 117 15.93 -15.51 47.20
CA ALA A 117 16.00 -14.24 47.90
C ALA A 117 14.62 -13.91 48.48
N ASP A 118 14.49 -13.75 49.79
CA ASP A 118 13.16 -13.61 50.41
C ASP A 118 13.06 -12.62 51.58
N ILE A 119 14.14 -11.89 51.87
CA ILE A 119 14.17 -10.82 52.87
C ILE A 119 13.83 -9.49 52.19
N ASP A 120 12.73 -8.86 52.63
CA ASP A 120 12.22 -7.60 52.09
C ASP A 120 13.28 -6.50 52.03
N GLY A 121 13.44 -5.91 50.84
CA GLY A 121 14.41 -4.85 50.56
C GLY A 121 15.88 -5.28 50.55
N PHE A 122 16.20 -6.56 50.75
CA PHE A 122 17.58 -7.06 50.75
C PHE A 122 17.90 -7.81 49.45
N THR A 123 19.21 -7.90 49.18
CA THR A 123 19.74 -8.58 47.99
C THR A 123 20.47 -9.88 48.33
N MET A 124 20.18 -10.94 47.59
CA MET A 124 21.06 -12.09 47.41
C MET A 124 21.86 -11.94 46.12
N LEU A 125 23.19 -11.93 46.23
CA LEU A 125 24.11 -11.81 45.10
C LEU A 125 24.59 -13.18 44.63
N VAL A 126 24.41 -13.44 43.34
CA VAL A 126 24.80 -14.67 42.64
C VAL A 126 25.72 -14.28 41.48
N SER A 127 27.00 -14.02 41.80
CA SER A 127 27.92 -13.37 40.84
C SER A 127 29.30 -14.02 40.71
N VAL A 128 29.53 -15.15 41.37
CA VAL A 128 30.84 -15.83 41.37
C VAL A 128 30.66 -17.29 41.06
N SER A 129 31.42 -17.80 40.08
CA SER A 129 31.33 -19.15 39.52
C SER A 129 30.00 -19.44 38.82
N ASP A 130 30.04 -20.28 37.79
CA ASP A 130 28.83 -20.70 37.09
C ASP A 130 27.95 -21.57 37.99
N LYS A 131 26.66 -21.59 37.67
CA LYS A 131 25.63 -22.35 38.39
C LYS A 131 24.93 -23.30 37.43
N THR A 132 24.63 -24.49 37.92
CA THR A 132 23.69 -25.40 37.28
C THR A 132 22.41 -25.41 38.09
N ASN A 133 21.27 -25.11 37.47
CA ASN A 133 19.97 -25.10 38.12
C ASN A 133 19.07 -26.20 37.54
N ASN A 134 18.83 -27.24 38.33
CA ASN A 134 17.95 -28.35 37.97
C ASN A 134 16.54 -28.20 38.57
N ALA A 135 16.32 -27.14 39.36
CA ALA A 135 15.08 -26.89 40.08
C ALA A 135 14.73 -25.38 40.07
N THR A 136 14.53 -24.74 41.23
CA THR A 136 14.06 -23.34 41.28
C THR A 136 15.10 -22.43 41.93
N MET A 137 15.43 -21.34 41.25
CA MET A 137 16.04 -20.16 41.87
C MET A 137 15.07 -18.98 41.74
N GLY A 138 14.93 -18.15 42.77
CA GLY A 138 13.95 -17.06 42.68
C GLY A 138 14.13 -15.92 43.66
N ALA A 139 13.26 -14.92 43.53
CA ALA A 139 13.17 -13.80 44.45
C ALA A 139 11.70 -13.54 44.79
N ARG A 140 11.39 -13.30 46.06
CA ARG A 140 10.04 -12.95 46.53
C ARG A 140 10.03 -11.93 47.65
N ASN A 141 8.84 -11.49 48.04
CA ASN A 141 8.62 -10.61 49.21
C ASN A 141 9.44 -9.30 49.12
N ASN A 142 9.41 -8.67 47.95
CA ASN A 142 10.22 -7.53 47.50
C ASN A 142 11.75 -7.66 47.72
N ALA A 143 12.24 -8.89 47.91
CA ALA A 143 13.68 -9.16 47.87
C ALA A 143 14.20 -9.11 46.44
N ARG A 144 15.53 -8.93 46.31
CA ARG A 144 16.23 -8.96 45.03
C ARG A 144 17.20 -10.12 44.97
N MET A 145 17.17 -10.90 43.88
CA MET A 145 18.26 -11.78 43.48
C MET A 145 19.04 -11.09 42.35
N GLU A 146 20.28 -10.73 42.61
CA GLU A 146 21.16 -10.12 41.60
C GLU A 146 22.07 -11.19 41.00
N ILE A 147 21.98 -11.41 39.68
CA ILE A 147 22.80 -12.37 38.95
C ILE A 147 23.84 -11.60 38.13
N GLY A 148 25.11 -11.76 38.50
CA GLY A 148 26.24 -11.07 37.88
C GLY A 148 26.77 -11.77 36.62
N SER A 149 28.01 -11.45 36.22
CA SER A 149 28.68 -12.04 35.04
C SER A 149 29.07 -13.52 35.19
N ILE A 150 28.07 -14.40 35.24
CA ILE A 150 28.22 -15.86 35.32
C ILE A 150 27.27 -16.57 34.34
N ALA A 151 27.54 -17.83 34.05
CA ALA A 151 26.59 -18.69 33.35
C ALA A 151 25.65 -19.39 34.34
N ILE A 152 24.35 -19.41 33.98
CA ILE A 152 23.32 -20.25 34.59
C ILE A 152 22.87 -21.28 33.56
N THR A 153 23.25 -22.55 33.74
CA THR A 153 22.75 -23.65 32.92
C THR A 153 21.54 -24.26 33.62
N GLN A 154 20.37 -24.23 32.99
CA GLN A 154 19.14 -24.80 33.54
C GLN A 154 18.86 -26.19 32.96
N ASP A 155 18.23 -27.06 33.75
CA ASP A 155 17.47 -28.16 33.16
C ASP A 155 16.21 -27.61 32.45
N PRO A 156 15.66 -28.29 31.43
CA PRO A 156 14.53 -27.75 30.66
C PRO A 156 13.28 -27.37 31.47
N GLY A 157 13.06 -28.00 32.63
CA GLY A 157 11.94 -27.70 33.54
C GLY A 157 12.32 -26.82 34.73
N ALA A 158 13.58 -26.39 34.83
CA ALA A 158 14.06 -25.57 35.93
C ALA A 158 13.68 -24.10 35.71
N MET A 159 13.50 -23.37 36.80
CA MET A 159 12.92 -22.02 36.79
C MET A 159 13.84 -20.99 37.44
N LEU A 160 13.98 -19.83 36.80
CA LEU A 160 14.27 -18.55 37.46
C LEU A 160 12.95 -17.80 37.63
N ILE A 161 12.49 -17.62 38.87
CA ILE A 161 11.17 -17.02 39.15
C ILE A 161 11.23 -15.79 40.05
N ALA A 162 10.63 -14.69 39.61
CA ALA A 162 10.38 -13.52 40.43
C ALA A 162 8.92 -13.51 40.89
N ASP A 163 8.65 -13.76 42.17
CA ASP A 163 7.31 -13.84 42.74
C ASP A 163 7.08 -12.71 43.76
N ASN A 164 6.50 -11.58 43.31
CA ASN A 164 6.51 -10.33 44.09
C ASN A 164 7.94 -9.97 44.58
N GLY A 165 8.95 -10.21 43.75
CA GLY A 165 10.36 -9.92 44.00
C GLY A 165 11.05 -9.49 42.70
N ILE A 166 12.36 -9.32 42.72
CA ILE A 166 13.14 -8.89 41.55
C ILE A 166 14.28 -9.86 41.28
N ILE A 167 14.37 -10.38 40.04
CA ILE A 167 15.61 -10.96 39.52
C ILE A 167 16.27 -9.91 38.63
N ASP A 168 17.46 -9.43 39.02
CA ASP A 168 18.21 -8.41 38.29
C ASP A 168 19.49 -9.00 37.69
N PHE A 169 19.56 -9.03 36.37
CA PHE A 169 20.78 -9.43 35.66
C PHE A 169 21.71 -8.23 35.50
N THR A 170 22.95 -8.34 35.98
CA THR A 170 24.00 -7.30 35.93
C THR A 170 25.28 -7.81 35.28
N GLY A 171 26.04 -6.94 34.60
CA GLY A 171 27.31 -7.34 33.96
C GLY A 171 27.14 -8.02 32.61
N ALA A 172 27.58 -9.27 32.45
CA ALA A 172 27.46 -10.05 31.21
C ALA A 172 27.03 -11.53 31.45
N PRO A 173 25.88 -11.79 32.10
CA PRO A 173 25.41 -13.15 32.36
C PRO A 173 24.96 -13.88 31.10
N SER A 174 24.90 -15.20 31.20
CA SER A 174 24.19 -16.06 30.24
C SER A 174 23.24 -17.01 30.95
N VAL A 175 22.08 -17.28 30.36
CA VAL A 175 21.15 -18.31 30.80
C VAL A 175 20.87 -19.25 29.63
N THR A 176 21.01 -20.55 29.86
CA THR A 176 20.77 -21.59 28.86
C THR A 176 19.71 -22.56 29.34
N SER A 177 18.73 -22.84 28.48
CA SER A 177 17.54 -23.64 28.74
C SER A 177 16.67 -23.14 29.89
N GLY A 178 15.57 -23.86 30.15
CA GLY A 178 14.69 -23.60 31.28
C GLY A 178 13.74 -22.41 31.11
N ILE A 179 13.15 -21.99 32.22
CA ILE A 179 12.03 -21.06 32.27
C ILE A 179 12.43 -19.80 33.04
N LEU A 180 12.16 -18.63 32.45
CA LEU A 180 12.12 -17.34 33.13
C LEU A 180 10.65 -17.01 33.44
N ALA A 181 10.27 -16.87 34.70
CA ALA A 181 8.88 -16.66 35.09
C ALA A 181 8.70 -15.48 36.06
N THR A 182 7.54 -14.85 36.01
CA THR A 182 7.12 -13.87 37.01
C THR A 182 5.75 -14.21 37.58
N ALA A 183 5.56 -14.00 38.88
CA ALA A 183 4.28 -14.16 39.56
C ALA A 183 4.02 -12.98 40.51
N ASN A 184 2.75 -12.74 40.82
CA ASN A 184 2.31 -11.74 41.81
C ASN A 184 2.98 -10.35 41.69
N GLY A 185 3.26 -9.89 40.46
CA GLY A 185 3.90 -8.58 40.20
C GLY A 185 5.43 -8.57 40.30
N GLY A 186 6.07 -9.74 40.39
CA GLY A 186 7.53 -9.85 40.30
C GLY A 186 8.07 -9.46 38.93
N ILE A 187 9.34 -9.07 38.90
CA ILE A 187 10.01 -8.53 37.71
C ILE A 187 11.31 -9.28 37.48
N ILE A 188 11.53 -9.74 36.26
CA ILE A 188 12.87 -10.07 35.77
C ILE A 188 13.35 -8.87 34.98
N GLN A 189 14.54 -8.35 35.28
CA GLN A 189 15.05 -7.16 34.64
C GLN A 189 16.51 -7.25 34.22
N ARG A 190 16.84 -6.46 33.20
CA ARG A 190 18.20 -6.21 32.73
C ARG A 190 18.55 -4.73 32.88
N SER A 191 19.37 -4.41 33.86
CA SER A 191 19.73 -3.03 34.25
C SER A 191 20.94 -2.40 33.51
N GLY A 192 21.61 -3.12 32.59
CA GLY A 192 22.65 -2.56 31.71
C GLY A 192 23.81 -3.50 31.36
N GLY A 193 24.21 -3.54 30.08
CA GLY A 193 25.13 -4.53 29.48
C GLY A 193 24.38 -5.67 28.78
N THR A 194 25.06 -6.75 28.38
CA THR A 194 24.43 -7.89 27.67
C THR A 194 23.96 -8.99 28.62
N LEU A 195 22.79 -9.56 28.39
CA LEU A 195 22.35 -10.86 28.90
C LEU A 195 22.16 -11.77 27.69
N THR A 196 22.86 -12.90 27.69
CA THR A 196 22.78 -13.90 26.62
C THR A 196 21.76 -14.96 27.00
N LEU A 197 20.79 -15.24 26.12
CA LEU A 197 19.74 -16.24 26.33
C LEU A 197 19.79 -17.28 25.21
N ASP A 198 19.69 -18.56 25.59
CA ASP A 198 19.76 -19.72 24.68
C ASP A 198 18.69 -20.75 25.07
N GLY A 199 17.71 -21.01 24.19
CA GLY A 199 16.68 -22.03 24.43
C GLY A 199 15.73 -21.74 25.60
N ILE A 200 15.42 -20.47 25.84
CA ILE A 200 14.63 -20.03 27.01
C ILE A 200 13.12 -20.03 26.72
N THR A 201 12.33 -20.44 27.71
CA THR A 201 10.89 -20.14 27.79
C THR A 201 10.62 -18.99 28.74
N LEU A 202 10.05 -17.88 28.26
CA LEU A 202 9.63 -16.74 29.06
C LEU A 202 8.13 -16.83 29.38
N MET A 203 7.79 -16.99 30.67
CA MET A 203 6.44 -17.04 31.21
C MET A 203 6.19 -15.87 32.19
N GLY A 204 6.38 -14.64 31.73
CA GLY A 204 6.29 -13.47 32.59
C GLY A 204 6.84 -12.18 32.00
N ALA A 205 7.05 -11.18 32.86
CA ALA A 205 7.64 -9.91 32.48
C ALA A 205 9.18 -9.99 32.45
N LEU A 206 9.77 -9.53 31.35
CA LEU A 206 11.21 -9.29 31.19
C LEU A 206 11.43 -7.83 30.78
N ASP A 207 11.90 -7.03 31.72
CA ASP A 207 12.19 -5.61 31.52
C ASP A 207 13.63 -5.40 31.07
N VAL A 208 13.83 -4.70 29.96
CA VAL A 208 15.16 -4.29 29.48
C VAL A 208 15.28 -2.79 29.68
N GLU A 209 16.04 -2.38 30.68
CA GLU A 209 16.31 -0.97 30.95
C GLU A 209 17.25 -0.38 29.88
N GLY A 210 17.22 0.94 29.70
CA GLY A 210 18.14 1.62 28.77
C GLY A 210 19.61 1.30 29.08
N GLY A 211 20.37 0.94 28.05
CA GLY A 211 21.74 0.41 28.15
C GLY A 211 21.80 -1.13 28.27
N GLY A 212 20.66 -1.81 28.41
CA GLY A 212 20.54 -3.26 28.42
C GLY A 212 20.45 -3.86 27.02
N ILE A 213 21.05 -5.04 26.85
CA ILE A 213 20.97 -5.84 25.62
C ILE A 213 20.53 -7.26 25.99
N ILE A 214 19.49 -7.77 25.35
CA ILE A 214 19.18 -9.19 25.29
C ILE A 214 19.77 -9.74 23.99
N SER A 215 20.72 -10.66 24.11
CA SER A 215 21.35 -11.37 22.98
C SER A 215 20.76 -12.77 22.92
N LEU A 216 20.02 -13.06 21.84
CA LEU A 216 19.47 -14.38 21.59
C LEU A 216 20.45 -15.19 20.74
N VAL A 217 20.85 -16.36 21.24
CA VAL A 217 21.79 -17.28 20.59
C VAL A 217 21.24 -18.70 20.63
N GLY A 218 21.84 -19.61 19.85
CA GLY A 218 21.55 -21.04 19.98
C GLY A 218 20.13 -21.40 19.58
N ASP A 219 19.41 -22.05 20.49
CA ASP A 219 18.06 -22.60 20.29
C ASP A 219 16.97 -21.50 20.32
N ASP A 220 15.78 -21.85 19.81
CA ASP A 220 14.61 -20.95 19.73
C ASP A 220 14.19 -20.39 21.10
N PHE A 221 13.62 -19.18 21.08
CA PHE A 221 13.12 -18.49 22.26
C PHE A 221 11.59 -18.57 22.31
N LEU A 222 11.03 -19.24 23.32
CA LEU A 222 9.58 -19.31 23.51
C LEU A 222 9.12 -18.15 24.41
N ASN A 223 8.48 -17.15 23.83
CA ASN A 223 7.92 -16.00 24.55
C ASN A 223 6.41 -16.17 24.76
N ASP A 224 5.99 -16.60 25.95
CA ASP A 224 4.57 -16.55 26.37
C ASP A 224 4.31 -15.39 27.34
N GLY A 225 5.29 -14.49 27.50
CA GLY A 225 5.27 -13.37 28.42
C GLY A 225 5.28 -12.00 27.72
N SER A 226 5.79 -11.00 28.43
CA SER A 226 5.97 -9.63 27.90
C SER A 226 7.43 -9.23 28.07
N MET A 227 8.10 -8.95 26.96
CA MET A 227 9.44 -8.37 26.96
C MET A 227 9.34 -6.87 26.66
N VAL A 228 9.71 -6.01 27.60
CA VAL A 228 9.60 -4.55 27.44
C VAL A 228 10.97 -3.93 27.26
N LEU A 229 11.24 -3.40 26.07
CA LEU A 229 12.46 -2.67 25.76
C LEU A 229 12.31 -1.21 26.16
N ASN A 230 13.29 -0.73 26.93
CA ASN A 230 13.33 0.61 27.52
C ASN A 230 12.18 0.83 28.51
N SER A 231 12.03 -0.10 29.46
CA SER A 231 11.00 -0.06 30.51
C SER A 231 11.10 1.17 31.42
N ASN A 232 12.31 1.75 31.57
CA ASN A 232 12.59 2.87 32.46
C ASN A 232 12.55 4.26 31.79
N GLY A 233 12.24 4.35 30.48
CA GLY A 233 12.17 5.62 29.77
C GLY A 233 13.52 6.36 29.67
N SER A 234 14.63 5.63 29.67
CA SER A 234 15.99 6.15 29.52
C SER A 234 16.28 6.56 28.07
N SER A 235 17.16 7.55 27.87
CA SER A 235 17.69 7.91 26.54
C SER A 235 18.88 7.05 26.10
N SER A 236 19.09 5.90 26.76
CA SER A 236 20.10 4.92 26.36
C SER A 236 19.40 3.76 25.67
N ASP A 237 20.01 3.24 24.62
CA ASP A 237 19.48 2.15 23.82
C ASP A 237 19.21 0.89 24.67
N ALA A 238 17.98 0.38 24.63
CA ALA A 238 17.61 -0.95 25.08
C ALA A 238 17.39 -1.84 23.85
N ILE A 239 18.12 -2.95 23.76
CA ILE A 239 18.25 -3.71 22.52
C ILE A 239 17.84 -5.17 22.73
N LEU A 240 16.97 -5.67 21.87
CA LEU A 240 16.85 -7.10 21.57
C LEU A 240 17.70 -7.39 20.32
N ARG A 241 18.62 -8.35 20.40
CA ARG A 241 19.52 -8.71 19.30
C ARG A 241 19.47 -10.21 18.98
N PHE A 242 19.22 -10.52 17.72
CA PHE A 242 19.43 -11.87 17.17
C PHE A 242 20.91 -12.06 16.83
N ASP A 243 21.59 -12.98 17.52
CA ASP A 243 22.97 -13.38 17.25
C ASP A 243 23.08 -14.78 16.61
N ALA A 244 21.94 -15.46 16.40
CA ALA A 244 21.79 -16.67 15.60
C ALA A 244 20.44 -16.65 14.83
N ASP A 245 20.36 -17.42 13.74
CA ASP A 245 19.10 -17.64 13.02
C ASP A 245 18.17 -18.48 13.90
N LEU A 246 17.15 -17.86 14.49
CA LEU A 246 16.22 -18.51 15.42
C LEU A 246 14.83 -17.88 15.37
N ILE A 247 13.87 -18.58 15.97
CA ILE A 247 12.49 -18.16 16.10
C ILE A 247 12.24 -17.63 17.52
N ILE A 248 11.57 -16.49 17.62
CA ILE A 248 10.81 -16.12 18.81
C ILE A 248 9.38 -16.62 18.60
N ASP A 249 8.97 -17.69 19.28
CA ASP A 249 7.62 -18.26 19.19
C ASP A 249 6.81 -18.00 20.47
N GLY A 250 5.58 -18.50 20.56
CA GLY A 250 4.68 -18.36 21.71
C GLY A 250 3.61 -17.30 21.47
N ALA A 251 2.78 -17.02 22.48
CA ALA A 251 1.68 -16.06 22.40
C ALA A 251 1.98 -14.68 23.03
N GLY A 252 3.22 -14.46 23.45
CA GLY A 252 3.68 -13.25 24.13
C GLY A 252 3.89 -12.04 23.23
N GLU A 253 4.40 -10.98 23.84
CA GLU A 253 4.66 -9.70 23.19
C GLU A 253 6.11 -9.20 23.41
N ILE A 254 6.59 -8.43 22.44
CA ILE A 254 7.80 -7.61 22.53
C ILE A 254 7.35 -6.15 22.37
N VAL A 255 7.52 -5.36 23.41
CA VAL A 255 7.09 -3.96 23.47
C VAL A 255 8.31 -3.05 23.34
N LEU A 256 8.41 -2.33 22.23
CA LEU A 256 9.36 -1.23 22.10
C LEU A 256 8.71 -0.01 22.75
N ASN A 257 9.24 0.46 23.87
CA ASN A 257 8.58 1.49 24.69
C ASN A 257 9.15 2.90 24.48
N ARG A 258 10.00 3.11 23.47
CA ARG A 258 10.65 4.40 23.27
C ARG A 258 11.08 4.67 21.83
N ALA A 259 10.85 5.91 21.40
CA ALA A 259 11.05 6.36 20.02
C ALA A 259 12.51 6.30 19.57
N PHE A 260 12.70 6.39 18.25
CA PHE A 260 14.00 6.40 17.60
C PHE A 260 14.82 5.15 17.96
N ASN A 261 16.09 5.34 18.30
CA ASN A 261 17.04 4.29 18.61
C ASN A 261 17.05 3.93 20.11
N ASP A 262 16.13 4.44 20.92
CA ASP A 262 16.16 4.15 22.36
C ASP A 262 15.58 2.76 22.71
N ALA A 263 14.65 2.22 21.90
CA ALA A 263 14.19 0.83 21.96
C ALA A 263 14.39 0.18 20.58
N GLN A 264 15.11 -0.94 20.52
CA GLN A 264 15.54 -1.51 19.24
C GLN A 264 15.42 -3.03 19.16
N VAL A 265 15.06 -3.51 17.97
CA VAL A 265 15.27 -4.91 17.55
C VAL A 265 16.32 -4.94 16.43
N THR A 266 17.41 -5.64 16.67
CA THR A 266 18.61 -5.69 15.80
C THR A 266 19.03 -7.13 15.50
N SER A 267 19.87 -7.34 14.50
CA SER A 267 20.48 -8.65 14.24
C SER A 267 21.97 -8.51 13.90
N ALA A 268 22.74 -9.56 14.17
CA ALA A 268 24.09 -9.70 13.66
C ALA A 268 24.09 -9.77 12.12
N ALA A 269 25.24 -9.49 11.51
CA ALA A 269 25.34 -9.50 10.05
C ALA A 269 25.01 -10.90 9.48
N LYS A 270 24.08 -10.94 8.52
CA LYS A 270 23.57 -12.18 7.89
C LYS A 270 22.82 -13.11 8.84
N VAL A 271 22.32 -12.58 9.95
CA VAL A 271 21.42 -13.30 10.86
C VAL A 271 20.01 -12.78 10.65
N THR A 272 19.08 -13.73 10.47
CA THR A 272 17.65 -13.50 10.30
C THR A 272 16.89 -13.98 11.54
N GLY A 273 16.20 -13.06 12.21
CA GLY A 273 15.26 -13.40 13.26
C GLY A 273 13.89 -13.77 12.69
N THR A 274 13.23 -14.77 13.26
CA THR A 274 11.85 -15.10 12.89
C THR A 274 10.90 -14.78 14.02
N ILE A 275 9.81 -14.06 13.74
CA ILE A 275 8.73 -13.79 14.68
C ILE A 275 7.60 -14.78 14.40
N GLY A 276 7.30 -15.63 15.38
CA GLY A 276 6.31 -16.69 15.32
C GLY A 276 4.88 -16.19 15.14
N ALA A 277 3.99 -17.08 14.71
CA ALA A 277 2.66 -16.69 14.22
C ALA A 277 1.73 -16.08 15.29
N SER A 278 1.97 -16.38 16.58
CA SER A 278 1.19 -15.84 17.69
C SER A 278 1.91 -14.72 18.45
N GLN A 279 3.13 -14.35 18.02
CA GLN A 279 3.88 -13.25 18.63
C GLN A 279 3.39 -11.89 18.16
N THR A 280 3.49 -10.90 19.05
CA THR A 280 3.26 -9.50 18.73
C THR A 280 4.49 -8.65 19.02
N VAL A 281 4.98 -7.91 18.03
CA VAL A 281 5.96 -6.83 18.20
C VAL A 281 5.22 -5.50 18.11
N ARG A 282 5.28 -4.66 19.14
CA ARG A 282 4.45 -3.45 19.23
C ARG A 282 5.13 -2.24 19.86
N GLY A 283 4.45 -1.10 19.83
CA GLY A 283 4.88 0.15 20.45
C GLY A 283 5.51 1.13 19.48
N LEU A 284 6.63 1.72 19.88
CA LEU A 284 7.42 2.71 19.14
C LEU A 284 8.91 2.46 19.35
N GLY A 285 9.72 2.70 18.33
CA GLY A 285 11.16 2.39 18.34
C GLY A 285 11.62 1.95 16.96
N THR A 286 12.77 1.26 16.89
CA THR A 286 13.39 0.89 15.60
C THR A 286 13.60 -0.61 15.47
N VAL A 287 13.23 -1.16 14.31
CA VAL A 287 13.50 -2.53 13.90
C VAL A 287 14.45 -2.49 12.70
N SER A 288 15.74 -2.69 12.98
CA SER A 288 16.79 -2.73 11.95
C SER A 288 17.23 -4.16 11.59
N ALA A 289 16.83 -5.16 12.38
CA ALA A 289 17.07 -6.57 12.12
C ALA A 289 16.56 -7.04 10.74
N GLU A 290 17.21 -8.05 10.18
CA GLU A 290 16.62 -8.90 9.14
C GLU A 290 15.58 -9.80 9.80
N ILE A 291 14.33 -9.75 9.33
CA ILE A 291 13.19 -10.39 10.01
C ILE A 291 12.33 -11.17 9.02
N VAL A 292 11.92 -12.37 9.42
CA VAL A 292 10.74 -13.07 8.88
C VAL A 292 9.58 -12.91 9.87
N ASN A 293 8.54 -12.18 9.48
CA ASN A 293 7.35 -11.97 10.30
C ASN A 293 6.24 -12.95 9.91
N HIS A 294 5.90 -13.88 10.81
CA HIS A 294 4.65 -14.65 10.74
C HIS A 294 3.58 -14.14 11.71
N GLY A 295 3.95 -13.29 12.68
CA GLY A 295 3.06 -12.73 13.69
C GLY A 295 2.52 -11.34 13.33
N LEU A 296 2.38 -10.48 14.33
CA LEU A 296 1.89 -9.11 14.20
C LEU A 296 2.99 -8.10 14.54
N PHE A 297 3.25 -7.15 13.64
CA PHE A 297 3.92 -5.90 13.97
C PHE A 297 2.86 -4.80 14.06
N SER A 298 2.71 -4.17 15.22
CA SER A 298 1.67 -3.16 15.48
C SER A 298 2.26 -1.86 16.03
N ALA A 299 2.19 -0.80 15.24
CA ALA A 299 2.49 0.55 15.72
C ALA A 299 1.26 1.08 16.47
N ASP A 300 1.30 1.06 17.81
CA ASP A 300 0.15 1.31 18.67
C ASP A 300 0.41 2.39 19.74
N SER A 301 1.42 3.22 19.51
CA SER A 301 1.74 4.37 20.35
C SER A 301 1.63 5.67 19.58
N THR A 302 0.84 6.61 20.10
CA THR A 302 0.73 7.97 19.54
C THR A 302 1.93 8.86 19.88
N ALA A 303 2.86 8.38 20.71
CA ALA A 303 4.03 9.15 21.15
C ALA A 303 5.18 9.16 20.12
N GLY A 304 5.13 8.28 19.11
CA GLY A 304 6.14 8.18 18.07
C GLY A 304 5.84 7.03 17.11
N ALA A 305 6.71 6.81 16.12
CA ALA A 305 6.53 5.73 15.15
C ALA A 305 7.18 4.42 15.62
N LEU A 306 6.60 3.28 15.21
CA LEU A 306 7.36 2.06 15.03
C LEU A 306 8.05 2.13 13.66
N ARG A 307 9.37 2.09 13.64
CA ARG A 307 10.17 2.32 12.43
C ARG A 307 10.82 1.02 11.95
N LEU A 308 10.51 0.62 10.72
CA LEU A 308 11.13 -0.52 10.03
C LEU A 308 12.22 0.02 9.10
N GLU A 309 13.47 -0.37 9.34
CA GLU A 309 14.60 0.15 8.56
C GLU A 309 15.71 -0.84 8.28
N GLN A 310 16.64 -0.47 7.39
CA GLN A 310 17.83 -1.27 7.04
C GLN A 310 17.45 -2.64 6.46
N ASN A 311 18.06 -3.73 6.92
CA ASN A 311 17.99 -5.09 6.33
C ASN A 311 16.59 -5.53 5.85
N VAL A 312 16.47 -6.56 5.01
CA VAL A 312 15.17 -6.98 4.46
C VAL A 312 14.22 -7.42 5.58
N LYS A 313 12.91 -7.16 5.43
CA LYS A 313 11.86 -7.75 6.26
C LYS A 313 10.93 -8.57 5.36
N THR A 314 10.92 -9.88 5.52
CA THR A 314 9.93 -10.75 4.89
C THR A 314 8.68 -10.74 5.76
N ASN A 315 7.60 -10.16 5.26
CA ASN A 315 6.31 -10.11 5.93
C ASN A 315 5.37 -11.19 5.37
N ASN A 316 5.14 -12.25 6.12
CA ASN A 316 4.21 -13.32 5.77
C ASN A 316 2.85 -13.17 6.49
N SER A 317 2.66 -12.08 7.23
CA SER A 317 1.46 -11.81 8.03
C SER A 317 1.21 -10.30 8.07
N ILE A 318 1.01 -9.68 9.24
CA ILE A 318 0.51 -8.32 9.34
C ILE A 318 1.57 -7.36 9.90
N MET A 319 1.77 -6.24 9.21
CA MET A 319 2.35 -5.02 9.74
C MET A 319 1.27 -3.93 9.75
N ARG A 320 1.00 -3.30 10.89
CA ARG A 320 -0.15 -2.40 11.06
C ARG A 320 0.20 -1.10 11.77
N ALA A 321 -0.42 0.00 11.34
CA ALA A 321 -0.56 1.22 12.13
C ALA A 321 -1.97 1.29 12.74
N GLU A 322 -2.04 1.33 14.07
CA GLU A 322 -3.29 1.46 14.83
C GLU A 322 -3.81 2.91 14.84
N PRO A 323 -5.02 3.19 15.36
CA PRO A 323 -5.63 4.52 15.32
C PRO A 323 -4.74 5.63 15.85
N GLY A 324 -4.52 6.67 15.04
CA GLY A 324 -3.67 7.82 15.37
C GLY A 324 -2.17 7.52 15.49
N CYS A 325 -1.73 6.29 15.21
CA CYS A 325 -0.34 5.86 15.33
C CYS A 325 0.35 5.79 13.96
N VAL A 326 1.68 5.65 13.97
CA VAL A 326 2.49 5.65 12.75
C VAL A 326 3.36 4.40 12.66
N LEU A 327 3.20 3.64 11.58
CA LEU A 327 4.20 2.67 11.12
C LEU A 327 5.08 3.35 10.05
N GLU A 328 6.37 3.51 10.30
CA GLU A 328 7.30 4.15 9.37
C GLU A 328 8.18 3.11 8.66
N ILE A 329 8.23 3.11 7.33
CA ILE A 329 9.09 2.23 6.52
C ILE A 329 10.15 3.08 5.81
N VAL A 330 11.43 2.75 6.06
CA VAL A 330 12.53 3.66 5.73
C VAL A 330 13.79 2.89 5.34
N THR A 331 14.34 3.12 4.15
CA THR A 331 15.64 2.53 3.74
C THR A 331 15.68 1.00 3.85
N THR A 332 14.59 0.33 3.45
CA THR A 332 14.45 -1.12 3.57
C THR A 332 13.56 -1.71 2.47
N THR A 333 13.61 -3.04 2.31
CA THR A 333 12.69 -3.83 1.50
C THR A 333 11.73 -4.57 2.42
N ILE A 334 10.43 -4.44 2.17
CA ILE A 334 9.40 -5.30 2.75
C ILE A 334 8.95 -6.30 1.67
N ASP A 335 9.29 -7.58 1.84
CA ASP A 335 8.87 -8.66 0.96
C ASP A 335 7.62 -9.33 1.51
N GLN A 336 6.48 -9.11 0.85
CA GLN A 336 5.17 -9.67 1.19
C GLN A 336 4.76 -10.84 0.30
N THR A 337 5.67 -11.41 -0.49
CA THR A 337 5.35 -12.50 -1.43
C THR A 337 4.79 -13.75 -0.77
N GLY A 338 5.06 -13.96 0.53
CA GLY A 338 4.45 -15.01 1.35
C GLY A 338 3.01 -14.74 1.81
N GLY A 339 2.34 -13.70 1.28
CA GLY A 339 0.94 -13.37 1.59
C GLY A 339 0.77 -12.33 2.70
N GLY A 340 1.79 -11.49 2.94
CA GLY A 340 1.72 -10.46 3.97
C GLY A 340 0.83 -9.28 3.59
N VAL A 341 0.41 -8.53 4.61
CA VAL A 341 -0.38 -7.30 4.51
C VAL A 341 0.32 -6.18 5.30
N ILE A 342 0.49 -5.02 4.67
CA ILE A 342 0.78 -3.76 5.38
C ILE A 342 -0.54 -2.99 5.47
N SER A 343 -0.92 -2.59 6.68
CA SER A 343 -2.27 -2.09 6.94
C SER A 343 -2.31 -0.84 7.83
N THR A 344 -3.39 -0.08 7.71
CA THR A 344 -3.76 0.98 8.66
C THR A 344 -5.21 0.84 9.12
N ASP A 345 -5.48 1.20 10.36
CA ASP A 345 -6.82 1.36 10.92
C ASP A 345 -6.88 2.74 11.60
N ASP A 346 -7.39 3.75 10.90
CA ASP A 346 -7.34 5.18 11.34
C ASP A 346 -5.91 5.69 11.70
N GLY A 347 -4.88 4.97 11.24
CA GLY A 347 -3.46 5.27 11.43
C GLY A 347 -2.77 5.68 10.13
N GLU A 348 -1.46 5.91 10.22
CA GLU A 348 -0.61 6.26 9.07
C GLU A 348 0.50 5.21 8.84
N VAL A 349 0.59 4.70 7.61
CA VAL A 349 1.84 4.06 7.15
C VAL A 349 2.65 5.10 6.38
N ARG A 350 3.82 5.45 6.91
CA ARG A 350 4.68 6.48 6.33
C ARG A 350 5.86 5.86 5.59
N LEU A 351 5.95 6.15 4.30
CA LEU A 351 7.04 5.80 3.41
C LEU A 351 7.97 7.00 3.30
N SER A 352 9.01 7.09 4.14
CA SER A 352 9.75 8.35 4.34
C SER A 352 11.11 8.46 3.64
N SER A 353 11.62 7.37 3.06
CA SER A 353 12.86 7.35 2.25
C SER A 353 12.78 6.26 1.18
N ALA A 354 13.89 6.02 0.47
CA ALA A 354 14.00 4.89 -0.46
C ALA A 354 13.54 3.59 0.20
N CYS A 355 12.45 2.99 -0.29
CA CYS A 355 11.97 1.70 0.19
C CYS A 355 11.37 0.92 -0.97
N THR A 356 11.33 -0.40 -0.82
CA THR A 356 10.75 -1.32 -1.79
C THR A 356 9.70 -2.17 -1.08
N ILE A 357 8.53 -2.29 -1.67
CA ILE A 357 7.47 -3.21 -1.23
C ILE A 357 7.26 -4.22 -2.36
N VAL A 358 7.39 -5.50 -2.06
CA VAL A 358 7.34 -6.59 -3.05
C VAL A 358 6.14 -7.49 -2.73
N GLY A 359 5.23 -7.67 -3.68
CA GLY A 359 4.05 -8.53 -3.55
C GLY A 359 3.07 -8.09 -2.45
N GLY A 360 2.12 -8.98 -2.15
CA GLY A 360 1.16 -8.83 -1.04
C GLY A 360 0.21 -7.63 -1.17
N ASP A 361 -0.46 -7.34 -0.05
CA ASP A 361 -1.51 -6.32 0.01
C ASP A 361 -1.06 -5.07 0.80
N LEU A 362 -1.49 -3.90 0.30
CA LEU A 362 -1.61 -2.66 1.08
C LEU A 362 -3.08 -2.42 1.39
N MET A 363 -3.43 -2.12 2.65
CA MET A 363 -4.82 -1.97 3.07
C MET A 363 -5.03 -0.77 4.00
N THR A 364 -6.09 -0.01 3.77
CA THR A 364 -6.54 1.06 4.68
C THR A 364 -7.94 0.77 5.17
N THR A 365 -8.16 0.93 6.47
CA THR A 365 -9.48 0.84 7.11
C THR A 365 -9.74 2.05 7.99
N SER A 366 -11.02 2.34 8.26
CA SER A 366 -11.46 3.41 9.17
C SER A 366 -10.90 4.81 8.91
N GLY A 367 -10.51 5.13 7.67
CA GLY A 367 -9.95 6.44 7.31
C GLY A 367 -8.42 6.56 7.42
N GLY A 368 -7.72 5.48 7.78
CA GLY A 368 -6.27 5.43 7.74
C GLY A 368 -5.71 5.59 6.31
N PHE A 369 -4.43 5.91 6.20
CA PHE A 369 -3.80 6.22 4.91
C PHE A 369 -2.32 5.90 4.87
N PHE A 370 -1.77 5.77 3.66
CA PHE A 370 -0.35 5.72 3.41
C PHE A 370 0.14 7.10 2.98
N THR A 371 1.33 7.51 3.40
CA THR A 371 1.95 8.76 2.95
C THR A 371 3.34 8.51 2.40
N ARG A 372 3.62 9.01 1.20
CA ARG A 372 4.97 9.10 0.65
C ARG A 372 5.53 10.52 0.82
N THR A 373 6.49 10.72 1.74
CA THR A 373 6.95 12.08 2.13
C THR A 373 8.16 12.65 1.37
N ALA A 374 9.17 11.83 0.98
CA ALA A 374 10.36 12.28 0.24
C ALA A 374 11.20 11.13 -0.37
N GLY A 375 11.57 11.22 -1.65
CA GLY A 375 12.37 10.22 -2.38
C GLY A 375 11.52 9.23 -3.19
N THR A 376 12.08 8.08 -3.57
CA THR A 376 11.39 7.02 -4.34
C THR A 376 10.87 5.90 -3.44
N THR A 377 9.67 5.37 -3.68
CA THR A 377 9.24 4.04 -3.21
C THR A 377 9.02 3.16 -4.41
N ILE A 378 9.49 1.92 -4.38
CA ILE A 378 9.24 0.93 -5.43
C ILE A 378 8.09 0.02 -4.98
N LEU A 379 7.06 -0.12 -5.81
CA LEU A 379 6.01 -1.13 -5.67
C LEU A 379 6.23 -2.19 -6.75
N ASP A 380 6.48 -3.43 -6.31
CA ASP A 380 6.83 -4.55 -7.18
C ASP A 380 5.77 -5.66 -7.05
N GLY A 381 4.75 -5.65 -7.93
CA GLY A 381 3.72 -6.68 -7.95
C GLY A 381 2.73 -6.61 -6.79
N VAL A 382 2.50 -5.40 -6.26
CA VAL A 382 1.66 -5.13 -5.09
C VAL A 382 0.17 -5.04 -5.48
N THR A 383 -0.72 -5.51 -4.61
CA THR A 383 -2.15 -5.20 -4.64
C THR A 383 -2.48 -4.12 -3.62
N SER A 384 -2.87 -2.93 -4.08
CA SER A 384 -3.25 -1.81 -3.21
C SER A 384 -4.77 -1.70 -3.09
N ASN A 385 -5.29 -2.00 -1.91
CA ASN A 385 -6.63 -1.63 -1.46
C ASN A 385 -6.58 -0.40 -0.52
N ALA A 386 -5.51 0.38 -0.63
CA ALA A 386 -5.17 1.46 0.28
C ALA A 386 -5.44 2.84 -0.33
N ALA A 387 -5.79 3.81 0.52
CA ALA A 387 -5.60 5.22 0.22
C ALA A 387 -4.13 5.60 0.36
N ILE A 388 -3.48 6.02 -0.73
CA ILE A 388 -2.07 6.39 -0.81
C ILE A 388 -1.95 7.87 -1.20
N ASN A 389 -1.28 8.65 -0.34
CA ASN A 389 -0.99 10.06 -0.56
C ASN A 389 0.48 10.25 -0.97
N ILE A 390 0.71 10.69 -2.20
CA ILE A 390 2.03 11.12 -2.66
C ILE A 390 2.12 12.63 -2.49
N VAL A 391 2.90 13.11 -1.52
CA VAL A 391 3.13 14.56 -1.37
C VAL A 391 4.22 15.05 -2.32
N GLY A 392 4.35 16.36 -2.51
CA GLY A 392 5.40 16.93 -3.36
C GLY A 392 6.82 16.46 -2.99
N ALA A 393 7.66 16.24 -4.01
CA ALA A 393 8.95 15.55 -3.98
C ALA A 393 8.87 14.03 -3.65
N GLY A 394 7.67 13.48 -3.50
CA GLY A 394 7.42 12.05 -3.40
C GLY A 394 7.30 11.39 -4.78
N ARG A 395 7.86 10.18 -4.90
CA ARG A 395 7.79 9.39 -6.12
C ARG A 395 7.50 7.93 -5.80
N ILE A 396 6.58 7.33 -6.55
CA ILE A 396 6.31 5.88 -6.54
C ILE A 396 6.70 5.30 -7.91
N ASP A 397 7.58 4.31 -7.91
CA ASP A 397 7.99 3.57 -9.10
C ASP A 397 7.25 2.22 -9.12
N ILE A 398 6.60 1.93 -10.23
CA ILE A 398 5.89 0.66 -10.48
C ILE A 398 6.77 -0.18 -11.40
N THR A 399 7.15 -1.37 -10.95
CA THR A 399 8.00 -2.29 -11.72
C THR A 399 7.21 -3.00 -12.83
N PRO A 400 7.87 -3.80 -13.70
CA PRO A 400 7.18 -4.66 -14.66
C PRO A 400 6.22 -5.70 -14.05
N ALA A 401 6.33 -6.02 -12.76
CA ALA A 401 5.35 -6.86 -12.08
C ALA A 401 3.98 -6.18 -11.93
N GLY A 402 3.91 -4.86 -12.18
CA GLY A 402 2.69 -4.09 -12.21
C GLY A 402 2.14 -3.72 -10.83
N LEU A 403 0.96 -3.11 -10.85
CA LEU A 403 0.20 -2.69 -9.68
C LEU A 403 -1.27 -3.04 -9.89
N VAL A 404 -1.89 -3.72 -8.93
CA VAL A 404 -3.35 -3.84 -8.85
C VAL A 404 -3.83 -2.75 -7.89
N ASN A 405 -4.31 -1.62 -8.42
CA ASN A 405 -4.84 -0.52 -7.63
C ASN A 405 -6.37 -0.63 -7.54
N ASN A 406 -6.88 -0.92 -6.34
CA ASN A 406 -8.31 -0.89 -5.99
C ASN A 406 -8.67 0.28 -5.06
N GLY A 407 -7.67 1.02 -4.57
CA GLY A 407 -7.84 2.19 -3.72
C GLY A 407 -7.61 3.51 -4.47
N ASP A 408 -7.43 4.59 -3.71
CA ASP A 408 -7.14 5.92 -4.23
C ASP A 408 -5.64 6.22 -4.09
N ILE A 409 -4.99 6.61 -5.18
CA ILE A 409 -3.63 7.16 -5.15
C ILE A 409 -3.73 8.65 -5.48
N VAL A 410 -3.56 9.51 -4.49
CA VAL A 410 -3.60 10.96 -4.66
C VAL A 410 -2.19 11.48 -4.92
N VAL A 411 -1.97 11.98 -6.12
CA VAL A 411 -0.69 12.57 -6.55
C VAL A 411 -0.70 14.05 -6.22
N ASN A 412 0.34 14.51 -5.51
CA ASN A 412 0.47 15.85 -4.95
C ASN A 412 -0.66 16.20 -3.99
N SER A 413 -0.90 15.32 -3.02
CA SER A 413 -2.00 15.45 -2.05
C SER A 413 -1.92 16.72 -1.18
N ASN A 414 -0.73 17.30 -1.00
CA ASN A 414 -0.51 18.53 -0.22
C ASN A 414 -0.48 19.82 -1.05
N GLY A 415 -0.73 19.75 -2.37
CA GLY A 415 -0.73 20.92 -3.24
C GLY A 415 0.62 21.66 -3.32
N SER A 416 1.71 20.93 -3.10
CA SER A 416 3.09 21.44 -3.13
C SER A 416 3.51 21.87 -4.54
N ALA A 417 4.45 22.83 -4.61
CA ALA A 417 5.12 23.23 -5.84
C ALA A 417 6.28 22.33 -6.25
N SER A 418 6.50 21.23 -5.52
CA SER A 418 7.42 20.17 -5.93
C SER A 418 6.64 19.04 -6.59
N ASP A 419 7.23 18.44 -7.62
CA ASP A 419 6.67 17.32 -8.36
C ASP A 419 6.35 16.13 -7.44
N ALA A 420 5.15 15.59 -7.54
CA ALA A 420 4.79 14.27 -7.06
C ALA A 420 4.56 13.36 -8.27
N VAL A 421 5.09 12.14 -8.23
CA VAL A 421 5.19 11.31 -9.43
C VAL A 421 4.76 9.87 -9.18
N VAL A 422 3.91 9.36 -10.06
CA VAL A 422 3.78 7.91 -10.34
C VAL A 422 4.62 7.62 -11.58
N PHE A 423 5.58 6.71 -11.46
CA PHE A 423 6.60 6.48 -12.48
C PHE A 423 6.70 5.00 -12.88
N ALA A 424 6.95 4.74 -14.17
CA ALA A 424 7.30 3.41 -14.67
C ALA A 424 8.65 3.45 -15.42
N PRO A 425 9.70 2.77 -14.93
CA PRO A 425 10.97 2.69 -15.64
C PRO A 425 10.89 1.85 -16.92
N GLU A 426 10.06 0.82 -16.89
CA GLU A 426 9.86 -0.18 -17.93
C GLU A 426 8.36 -0.39 -18.16
N ASP A 427 7.98 -1.25 -19.11
CA ASP A 427 6.58 -1.57 -19.39
C ASP A 427 5.91 -2.12 -18.13
N CYS A 428 4.78 -1.53 -17.74
CA CYS A 428 4.00 -1.98 -16.61
C CYS A 428 2.50 -1.83 -16.86
N THR A 429 1.71 -2.58 -16.10
CA THR A 429 0.25 -2.46 -16.09
C THR A 429 -0.22 -1.94 -14.75
N ILE A 430 -1.06 -0.92 -14.77
CA ILE A 430 -1.85 -0.47 -13.62
C ILE A 430 -3.26 -0.99 -13.83
N SER A 431 -3.68 -1.93 -13.00
CA SER A 431 -4.99 -2.59 -13.08
C SER A 431 -5.81 -2.36 -11.81
N GLY A 432 -6.94 -3.03 -11.67
CA GLY A 432 -7.86 -2.88 -10.54
C GLY A 432 -8.94 -1.81 -10.80
N SER A 433 -9.81 -1.61 -9.82
CA SER A 433 -10.97 -0.70 -9.91
C SER A 433 -10.73 0.67 -9.26
N GLY A 434 -9.51 0.90 -8.78
CA GLY A 434 -9.11 2.10 -8.05
C GLY A 434 -8.88 3.29 -8.95
N ARG A 435 -8.38 4.37 -8.33
CA ARG A 435 -8.18 5.66 -8.97
C ARG A 435 -6.78 6.18 -8.73
N ILE A 436 -6.23 6.88 -9.73
CA ILE A 436 -5.13 7.83 -9.54
C ILE A 436 -5.71 9.23 -9.71
N ILE A 437 -5.61 10.04 -8.66
CA ILE A 437 -6.16 11.40 -8.61
C ILE A 437 -5.01 12.38 -8.69
N GLN A 438 -4.87 13.10 -9.80
CA GLN A 438 -3.89 14.16 -9.95
C GLN A 438 -4.48 15.46 -9.37
N ASN A 439 -3.90 15.95 -8.27
CA ASN A 439 -4.52 17.00 -7.45
C ASN A 439 -4.00 18.43 -7.76
N ARG A 440 -3.04 18.57 -8.69
CA ARG A 440 -2.41 19.85 -9.01
C ARG A 440 -2.00 19.91 -10.47
N GLY A 441 -2.16 21.09 -11.07
CA GLY A 441 -1.95 21.38 -12.49
C GLY A 441 -0.57 21.11 -13.07
N THR A 442 -0.29 21.80 -14.18
CA THR A 442 0.55 21.38 -15.30
C THR A 442 2.01 21.00 -15.01
N THR A 443 2.56 21.27 -13.82
CA THR A 443 3.96 20.99 -13.50
C THR A 443 4.21 20.12 -12.28
N ASP A 444 3.20 19.68 -11.51
CA ASP A 444 3.53 19.10 -10.19
C ASP A 444 2.80 17.80 -9.81
N SER A 445 1.81 17.33 -10.59
CA SER A 445 1.24 15.98 -10.45
C SER A 445 1.48 15.16 -11.72
N TRP A 446 2.36 14.17 -11.66
CA TRP A 446 2.86 13.49 -12.86
C TRP A 446 2.56 12.00 -12.84
N ILE A 447 2.15 11.49 -14.00
CA ILE A 447 2.23 10.07 -14.37
C ILE A 447 3.22 10.01 -15.53
N ASN A 448 4.31 9.27 -15.37
CA ASN A 448 5.44 9.34 -16.30
C ASN A 448 6.09 7.97 -16.52
N SER A 449 6.58 7.72 -17.73
CA SER A 449 7.51 6.62 -18.00
C SER A 449 8.75 7.10 -18.76
N SER A 450 9.90 6.45 -18.54
CA SER A 450 11.14 6.77 -19.27
C SER A 450 11.26 6.04 -20.59
N SER A 451 11.27 4.71 -20.53
CA SER A 451 11.53 3.81 -21.67
C SER A 451 10.41 2.82 -21.93
N GLY A 452 9.50 2.65 -20.96
CA GLY A 452 8.36 1.74 -21.06
C GLY A 452 7.03 2.43 -21.35
N ILE A 453 6.01 1.60 -21.51
CA ILE A 453 4.61 2.00 -21.66
C ILE A 453 3.86 1.69 -20.36
N ILE A 454 3.23 2.71 -19.78
CA ILE A 454 2.21 2.50 -18.74
C ILE A 454 0.92 2.09 -19.46
N THR A 455 0.47 0.87 -19.20
CA THR A 455 -0.84 0.41 -19.64
C THR A 455 -1.84 0.58 -18.50
N GLN A 456 -2.76 1.53 -18.63
CA GLN A 456 -3.90 1.64 -17.73
C GLN A 456 -4.94 0.60 -18.16
N ALA A 457 -5.20 -0.41 -17.33
CA ALA A 457 -6.16 -1.47 -17.66
C ALA A 457 -7.62 -1.01 -17.52
N ALA A 458 -8.52 -1.76 -18.13
CA ALA A 458 -9.96 -1.56 -18.00
C ALA A 458 -10.40 -1.63 -16.53
N GLY A 459 -11.32 -0.74 -16.14
CA GLY A 459 -11.83 -0.60 -14.77
C GLY A 459 -11.06 0.41 -13.91
N HIS A 460 -9.79 0.70 -14.23
CA HIS A 460 -9.00 1.70 -13.51
C HIS A 460 -9.31 3.12 -14.00
N THR A 461 -9.30 4.11 -13.11
CA THR A 461 -9.57 5.52 -13.45
C THR A 461 -8.37 6.42 -13.14
N ILE A 462 -8.10 7.39 -14.01
CA ILE A 462 -7.20 8.52 -13.76
C ILE A 462 -8.04 9.79 -13.86
N GLU A 463 -7.98 10.67 -12.87
CA GLU A 463 -8.81 11.87 -12.84
C GLU A 463 -8.09 13.11 -12.28
N GLY A 464 -8.71 14.27 -12.45
CA GLY A 464 -8.26 15.54 -11.87
C GLY A 464 -7.50 16.43 -12.84
N ALA A 465 -6.38 16.99 -12.39
CA ALA A 465 -5.51 17.87 -13.16
C ALA A 465 -4.04 17.51 -12.91
N GLY A 466 -3.25 17.41 -13.96
CA GLY A 466 -1.85 17.00 -13.92
C GLY A 466 -1.31 16.71 -15.30
N THR A 467 -0.17 16.04 -15.37
CA THR A 467 0.48 15.67 -16.63
C THR A 467 0.66 14.15 -16.71
N ILE A 468 0.21 13.55 -17.81
CA ILE A 468 0.52 12.17 -18.20
C ILE A 468 1.52 12.25 -19.36
N THR A 469 2.72 11.71 -19.20
CA THR A 469 3.80 11.79 -20.19
C THR A 469 4.58 10.48 -20.28
N GLY A 470 5.47 10.35 -21.27
CA GLY A 470 6.14 9.10 -21.59
C GLY A 470 5.29 8.19 -22.50
N GLY A 471 5.60 6.89 -22.51
CA GLY A 471 4.77 5.88 -23.14
C GLY A 471 3.51 5.60 -22.32
N PHE A 472 2.33 5.77 -22.92
CA PHE A 472 1.05 5.56 -22.23
C PHE A 472 0.00 4.93 -23.16
N ARG A 473 -0.77 3.97 -22.65
CA ARG A 473 -1.92 3.37 -23.33
C ARG A 473 -3.13 3.36 -22.41
N ASN A 474 -4.24 3.94 -22.86
CA ASN A 474 -5.48 3.96 -22.10
C ASN A 474 -6.42 2.81 -22.51
N LEU A 475 -6.73 1.89 -21.58
CA LEU A 475 -7.87 0.97 -21.70
C LEU A 475 -8.91 1.22 -20.59
N GLY A 476 -8.63 2.14 -19.66
CA GLY A 476 -9.50 2.50 -18.54
C GLY A 476 -10.20 3.84 -18.79
N ASN A 477 -10.40 4.60 -17.71
CA ASN A 477 -11.03 5.92 -17.77
C ASN A 477 -10.00 7.02 -17.51
N ILE A 478 -9.98 8.05 -18.34
CA ILE A 478 -9.28 9.31 -18.08
C ILE A 478 -10.32 10.42 -17.99
N LEU A 479 -10.43 11.06 -16.83
CA LEU A 479 -11.43 12.08 -16.54
C LEU A 479 -10.74 13.44 -16.31
N ALA A 480 -10.78 14.32 -17.31
CA ALA A 480 -10.38 15.71 -17.17
C ALA A 480 -11.55 16.52 -16.59
N ASN A 481 -11.80 16.35 -15.29
CA ASN A 481 -12.97 16.84 -14.56
C ASN A 481 -12.69 18.06 -13.65
N SER A 482 -11.51 18.67 -13.78
CA SER A 482 -11.07 19.80 -12.96
C SER A 482 -11.26 21.17 -13.64
N THR A 483 -11.14 22.25 -12.86
CA THR A 483 -11.04 23.62 -13.39
C THR A 483 -9.65 23.95 -13.93
N ILE A 484 -8.68 23.07 -13.72
CA ILE A 484 -7.32 23.16 -14.22
C ILE A 484 -7.15 22.12 -15.33
N THR A 485 -6.45 22.49 -16.40
CA THR A 485 -6.19 21.61 -17.55
C THR A 485 -5.45 20.35 -17.16
N MET A 486 -5.92 19.20 -17.66
CA MET A 486 -5.16 17.96 -17.70
C MET A 486 -4.30 17.93 -18.97
N ASN A 487 -3.00 17.65 -18.84
CA ASN A 487 -2.10 17.54 -19.98
C ASN A 487 -1.78 16.08 -20.26
N LEU A 488 -1.93 15.70 -21.52
CA LEU A 488 -1.45 14.46 -22.06
C LEU A 488 -0.28 14.79 -23.01
N SER A 489 0.93 14.32 -22.70
CA SER A 489 2.16 14.62 -23.46
C SER A 489 3.00 13.37 -23.68
N PRO A 490 2.47 12.36 -24.39
CA PRO A 490 3.14 11.09 -24.60
C PRO A 490 4.37 11.24 -25.51
N THR A 491 5.38 10.38 -25.34
CA THR A 491 6.66 10.42 -26.08
C THR A 491 6.72 9.48 -27.27
N ALA A 492 5.73 8.59 -27.44
CA ALA A 492 5.63 7.69 -28.60
C ALA A 492 4.61 8.22 -29.62
N ASP A 493 4.81 7.87 -30.90
CA ASP A 493 4.02 8.36 -32.04
C ASP A 493 2.55 7.86 -32.10
N LEU A 494 2.03 7.28 -31.02
CA LEU A 494 0.65 6.80 -30.98
C LEU A 494 0.14 6.76 -29.54
N PHE A 495 -0.46 7.85 -29.09
CA PHE A 495 -1.37 7.79 -27.94
C PHE A 495 -2.68 7.17 -28.41
N VAL A 496 -2.89 5.90 -28.06
CA VAL A 496 -4.13 5.19 -28.37
C VAL A 496 -5.08 5.27 -27.18
N ASN A 497 -6.27 5.79 -27.42
CA ASN A 497 -7.39 5.63 -26.51
C ASN A 497 -8.21 4.38 -26.89
N GLN A 498 -8.19 3.36 -26.04
CA GLN A 498 -9.01 2.14 -26.14
C GLN A 498 -10.00 2.01 -24.97
N GLY A 499 -10.11 3.06 -24.14
CA GLY A 499 -11.06 3.17 -23.04
C GLY A 499 -11.93 4.42 -23.17
N LEU A 500 -12.20 5.08 -22.05
CA LEU A 500 -12.92 6.35 -22.01
C LEU A 500 -11.95 7.51 -21.75
N ILE A 501 -12.09 8.58 -22.53
CA ILE A 501 -11.63 9.92 -22.16
C ILE A 501 -12.87 10.81 -22.03
N GLU A 502 -13.08 11.37 -20.85
CA GLU A 502 -14.14 12.34 -20.58
C GLU A 502 -13.52 13.69 -20.21
N VAL A 503 -13.87 14.72 -20.97
CA VAL A 503 -13.45 16.10 -20.75
C VAL A 503 -14.68 16.89 -20.29
N SER A 504 -14.87 16.96 -18.98
CA SER A 504 -16.06 17.56 -18.36
C SER A 504 -15.77 18.76 -17.46
N GLY A 505 -14.50 18.97 -17.12
CA GLY A 505 -14.03 20.10 -16.35
C GLY A 505 -13.74 21.33 -17.21
N ALA A 506 -14.05 22.52 -16.68
CA ALA A 506 -13.80 23.80 -17.36
C ALA A 506 -12.31 24.05 -17.68
N GLY A 507 -11.38 23.34 -17.03
CA GLY A 507 -9.96 23.38 -17.36
C GLY A 507 -9.61 22.68 -18.67
N GLY A 508 -10.44 21.74 -19.12
CA GLY A 508 -10.25 21.00 -20.35
C GLY A 508 -9.10 20.00 -20.33
N LEU A 509 -8.78 19.49 -21.52
CA LEU A 509 -7.68 18.56 -21.77
C LEU A 509 -6.79 19.10 -22.90
N SER A 510 -5.48 19.02 -22.73
CA SER A 510 -4.50 19.44 -23.72
C SER A 510 -3.57 18.28 -24.11
N LEU A 511 -3.47 17.96 -25.40
CA LEU A 511 -2.58 16.94 -25.94
C LEU A 511 -1.39 17.59 -26.68
N THR A 512 -0.20 17.58 -26.08
CA THR A 512 0.88 18.55 -26.40
C THR A 512 2.13 18.02 -27.10
N ASN A 513 2.13 16.79 -27.63
CA ASN A 513 3.25 16.25 -28.43
C ASN A 513 2.83 15.80 -29.83
N GLY A 514 3.70 16.06 -30.82
CA GLY A 514 3.45 16.11 -32.26
C GLY A 514 3.20 14.78 -33.00
N SER A 515 2.49 13.83 -32.38
CA SER A 515 1.92 12.68 -33.08
C SER A 515 0.40 12.77 -33.13
N ASN A 516 -0.20 12.05 -34.07
CA ASN A 516 -1.66 12.01 -34.17
C ASN A 516 -2.24 11.19 -33.00
N PHE A 517 -3.19 11.79 -32.29
CA PHE A 517 -4.03 11.06 -31.34
C PHE A 517 -4.88 10.03 -32.08
N ASP A 518 -5.01 8.81 -31.55
CA ASP A 518 -5.90 7.81 -32.14
C ASP A 518 -6.96 7.34 -31.14
N ASN A 519 -8.21 7.73 -31.39
CA ASN A 519 -9.35 7.21 -30.66
C ASN A 519 -9.88 5.92 -31.31
N GLN A 520 -9.87 4.85 -30.53
CA GLN A 520 -10.45 3.55 -30.87
C GLN A 520 -11.65 3.18 -29.98
N ALA A 521 -12.03 4.07 -29.06
CA ALA A 521 -13.10 3.85 -28.09
C ALA A 521 -13.89 5.17 -27.87
N MET A 522 -14.07 5.60 -26.62
CA MET A 522 -14.94 6.75 -26.31
C MET A 522 -14.14 7.99 -25.97
N VAL A 523 -14.47 9.10 -26.63
CA VAL A 523 -14.08 10.46 -26.22
C VAL A 523 -15.36 11.28 -26.06
N THR A 524 -15.53 11.96 -24.93
CA THR A 524 -16.66 12.88 -24.71
C THR A 524 -16.14 14.21 -24.20
N ILE A 525 -16.55 15.30 -24.86
CA ILE A 525 -16.22 16.66 -24.49
C ILE A 525 -17.52 17.35 -24.11
N ALA A 526 -17.71 17.60 -22.83
CA ALA A 526 -18.94 18.19 -22.31
C ALA A 526 -19.04 19.68 -22.63
N THR A 527 -20.26 20.21 -22.62
CA THR A 527 -20.53 21.64 -22.78
C THR A 527 -19.72 22.47 -21.78
N GLY A 528 -19.09 23.55 -22.26
CA GLY A 528 -18.23 24.41 -21.45
C GLY A 528 -16.81 23.87 -21.21
N SER A 529 -16.47 22.71 -21.78
CA SER A 529 -15.13 22.12 -21.73
C SER A 529 -14.48 22.14 -23.12
N LYS A 530 -13.15 22.03 -23.14
CA LYS A 530 -12.35 22.04 -24.38
C LYS A 530 -11.32 20.93 -24.37
N MET A 531 -11.19 20.22 -25.49
CA MET A 531 -10.05 19.37 -25.80
C MET A 531 -9.22 20.03 -26.90
N SER A 532 -7.96 20.33 -26.61
CA SER A 532 -7.03 20.92 -27.58
C SER A 532 -5.93 19.93 -27.93
N VAL A 533 -5.74 19.67 -29.22
CA VAL A 533 -4.78 18.69 -29.73
C VAL A 533 -3.73 19.41 -30.55
N SER A 534 -2.45 19.26 -30.20
CA SER A 534 -1.37 20.02 -30.84
C SER A 534 -1.13 19.62 -32.32
N SER A 535 -1.45 18.38 -32.68
CA SER A 535 -1.33 17.80 -34.02
C SER A 535 -2.71 17.27 -34.51
N GLY A 536 -2.72 16.24 -35.37
CA GLY A 536 -3.97 15.66 -35.87
C GLY A 536 -4.74 14.81 -34.84
N TYR A 537 -6.05 14.73 -35.02
CA TYR A 537 -6.95 13.83 -34.27
C TYR A 537 -7.45 12.74 -35.22
N ASN A 538 -7.15 11.49 -34.95
CA ASN A 538 -7.69 10.36 -35.69
C ASN A 538 -8.76 9.66 -34.86
N GLN A 539 -9.90 9.41 -35.49
CA GLN A 539 -11.02 8.62 -35.00
C GLN A 539 -11.07 7.37 -35.88
N SER A 540 -10.57 6.25 -35.37
CA SER A 540 -10.46 4.99 -36.14
C SER A 540 -11.47 3.94 -35.71
N ALA A 541 -12.00 4.00 -34.48
CA ALA A 541 -13.10 3.18 -34.00
C ALA A 541 -13.77 3.81 -32.76
N GLY A 542 -15.00 3.39 -32.44
CA GLY A 542 -15.74 3.97 -31.30
C GLY A 542 -16.39 5.31 -31.64
N MET A 543 -16.50 6.20 -30.66
CA MET A 543 -17.26 7.44 -30.77
C MET A 543 -16.56 8.63 -30.11
N THR A 544 -16.60 9.77 -30.80
CA THR A 544 -16.24 11.08 -30.27
C THR A 544 -17.47 11.97 -30.20
N THR A 545 -17.89 12.33 -28.99
CA THR A 545 -19.01 13.26 -28.76
C THR A 545 -18.49 14.63 -28.39
N VAL A 546 -18.70 15.62 -29.26
CA VAL A 546 -18.28 17.00 -29.10
C VAL A 546 -19.49 17.85 -28.70
N ASN A 547 -19.72 18.06 -27.41
CA ASN A 547 -20.74 18.99 -26.89
C ASN A 547 -20.13 20.31 -26.37
N GLY A 548 -18.81 20.32 -26.15
CA GLY A 548 -17.98 21.51 -25.91
C GLY A 548 -17.22 21.89 -27.17
N GLU A 549 -15.89 21.98 -27.06
CA GLU A 549 -15.01 22.35 -28.18
C GLU A 549 -13.89 21.31 -28.37
N LEU A 550 -13.69 20.87 -29.61
CA LEU A 550 -12.55 20.06 -30.04
C LEU A 550 -11.72 20.87 -31.04
N GLU A 551 -10.49 21.20 -30.68
CA GLU A 551 -9.57 21.98 -31.52
C GLU A 551 -8.34 21.16 -31.87
N THR A 552 -7.82 21.34 -33.08
CA THR A 552 -6.44 20.97 -33.44
C THR A 552 -5.61 22.22 -33.72
N VAL A 553 -4.49 22.42 -33.01
CA VAL A 553 -3.58 23.56 -33.22
C VAL A 553 -2.86 23.47 -34.58
N SER A 554 -2.52 22.25 -35.00
CA SER A 554 -1.99 21.96 -36.33
C SER A 554 -2.49 20.60 -36.79
N GLY A 555 -2.80 20.42 -38.07
CA GLY A 555 -3.37 19.17 -38.58
C GLY A 555 -4.90 19.16 -38.61
N ASP A 556 -5.45 18.01 -38.99
CA ASP A 556 -6.87 17.83 -39.25
C ASP A 556 -7.47 16.81 -38.27
N ILE A 557 -8.81 16.81 -38.19
CA ILE A 557 -9.58 15.74 -37.55
C ILE A 557 -10.00 14.74 -38.62
N ASN A 558 -9.48 13.52 -38.57
CA ASN A 558 -9.75 12.45 -39.52
C ASN A 558 -10.60 11.36 -38.88
N VAL A 559 -11.80 11.14 -39.42
CA VAL A 559 -12.72 10.07 -39.04
C VAL A 559 -12.60 8.96 -40.06
N THR A 560 -11.67 8.04 -39.80
CA THR A 560 -11.36 6.89 -40.67
C THR A 560 -12.16 5.64 -40.30
N GLY A 561 -12.79 5.64 -39.13
CA GLY A 561 -13.76 4.65 -38.67
C GLY A 561 -14.46 5.10 -37.38
N GLY A 562 -15.54 4.43 -37.00
CA GLY A 562 -16.39 4.89 -35.90
C GLY A 562 -17.14 6.19 -36.22
N THR A 563 -17.49 6.96 -35.19
CA THR A 563 -18.40 8.10 -35.31
C THR A 563 -17.87 9.36 -34.62
N ILE A 564 -18.06 10.53 -35.22
CA ILE A 564 -17.97 11.84 -34.56
C ILE A 564 -19.37 12.49 -34.51
N GLY A 565 -19.74 13.10 -33.40
CA GLY A 565 -21.06 13.71 -33.23
C GLY A 565 -21.13 14.78 -32.13
N GLY A 566 -22.34 15.16 -31.74
CA GLY A 566 -22.61 16.15 -30.68
C GLY A 566 -23.03 17.54 -31.19
N ASP A 567 -23.22 18.45 -30.24
CA ASP A 567 -23.80 19.80 -30.44
C ASP A 567 -22.79 20.96 -30.33
N GLY A 568 -21.52 20.62 -30.27
CA GLY A 568 -20.42 21.52 -29.97
C GLY A 568 -19.74 22.07 -31.22
N LEU A 569 -18.50 22.50 -31.02
CA LEU A 569 -17.65 23.09 -32.04
C LEU A 569 -16.42 22.20 -32.31
N VAL A 570 -16.18 21.92 -33.58
CA VAL A 570 -14.92 21.41 -34.11
C VAL A 570 -14.16 22.58 -34.73
N ASP A 571 -13.06 23.01 -34.12
CA ASP A 571 -12.17 24.07 -34.64
C ASP A 571 -10.98 23.42 -35.35
N ALA A 572 -11.26 22.91 -36.56
CA ALA A 572 -10.32 22.21 -37.43
C ALA A 572 -10.95 21.94 -38.81
N VAL A 573 -10.12 21.47 -39.76
CA VAL A 573 -10.65 20.71 -40.90
C VAL A 573 -11.18 19.36 -40.40
N LEU A 574 -12.42 19.03 -40.76
CA LEU A 574 -13.07 17.76 -40.41
C LEU A 574 -13.18 16.87 -41.66
N ASN A 575 -12.41 15.78 -41.68
CA ASN A 575 -12.37 14.80 -42.76
C ASN A 575 -13.13 13.53 -42.35
N ILE A 576 -14.18 13.17 -43.08
CA ILE A 576 -14.93 11.92 -42.93
C ILE A 576 -14.51 10.96 -44.06
N ASP A 577 -13.58 10.05 -43.76
CA ASP A 577 -12.93 9.15 -44.73
C ASP A 577 -13.01 7.68 -44.29
N GLY A 578 -14.22 7.13 -44.30
CA GLY A 578 -14.51 5.74 -43.90
C GLY A 578 -15.28 5.63 -42.58
N GLY A 579 -15.36 6.72 -41.81
CA GLY A 579 -16.23 6.83 -40.63
C GLY A 579 -17.53 7.59 -40.88
N THR A 580 -18.17 7.96 -39.78
CA THR A 580 -19.49 8.61 -39.76
C THR A 580 -19.46 9.95 -39.05
N ALA A 581 -20.04 10.98 -39.66
CA ALA A 581 -20.50 12.18 -38.96
C ALA A 581 -21.97 11.99 -38.55
N ALA A 582 -22.27 12.15 -37.26
CA ALA A 582 -23.61 12.09 -36.69
C ALA A 582 -23.80 13.29 -35.74
N PRO A 583 -23.99 14.51 -36.28
CA PRO A 583 -24.24 15.71 -35.50
C PRO A 583 -25.41 15.56 -34.55
N GLY A 584 -25.42 16.34 -33.48
CA GLY A 584 -26.52 16.36 -32.54
C GLY A 584 -26.37 15.40 -31.35
N ASN A 585 -27.16 15.66 -30.31
CA ASN A 585 -27.62 14.64 -29.36
C ASN A 585 -29.08 14.22 -29.69
N SER A 586 -29.42 14.18 -30.98
CA SER A 586 -30.69 13.70 -31.53
C SER A 586 -31.92 14.58 -31.21
N ALA A 587 -32.16 15.72 -31.88
CA ALA A 587 -31.46 16.32 -33.01
C ALA A 587 -30.71 17.60 -32.62
N GLY A 588 -29.73 18.03 -33.43
CA GLY A 588 -28.86 19.14 -33.05
C GLY A 588 -27.92 19.72 -34.12
N THR A 589 -26.86 20.42 -33.71
CA THR A 589 -25.94 21.07 -34.67
C THR A 589 -24.49 20.92 -34.25
N LEU A 590 -23.69 20.30 -35.12
CA LEU A 590 -22.24 20.27 -34.98
C LEU A 590 -21.64 21.44 -35.79
N GLY A 591 -20.94 22.34 -35.11
CA GLY A 591 -20.18 23.41 -35.74
C GLY A 591 -18.81 22.93 -36.23
N VAL A 592 -18.37 23.39 -37.40
CA VAL A 592 -17.04 23.15 -37.98
C VAL A 592 -16.43 24.50 -38.37
N GLU A 593 -15.55 25.02 -37.52
CA GLU A 593 -14.70 26.18 -37.79
C GLU A 593 -13.49 25.76 -38.65
N GLY A 594 -13.79 25.40 -39.89
CA GLY A 594 -12.83 24.87 -40.84
C GLY A 594 -13.54 24.36 -42.07
N SER A 595 -12.87 23.55 -42.89
CA SER A 595 -13.52 22.88 -44.01
C SER A 595 -14.11 21.53 -43.56
N TYR A 596 -15.24 21.16 -44.14
CA TYR A 596 -15.82 19.82 -44.01
C TYR A 596 -15.52 19.03 -45.29
N VAL A 597 -14.95 17.85 -45.17
CA VAL A 597 -14.63 16.99 -46.31
C VAL A 597 -15.22 15.61 -46.04
N GLN A 598 -16.11 15.14 -46.90
CA GLN A 598 -16.59 13.77 -46.90
C GLN A 598 -16.12 13.06 -48.16
N THR A 599 -15.44 11.92 -47.99
CA THR A 599 -14.97 11.11 -49.11
C THR A 599 -16.05 10.13 -49.56
N ALA A 600 -15.80 9.41 -50.66
CA ALA A 600 -16.72 8.39 -51.17
C ALA A 600 -17.02 7.25 -50.18
N SER A 601 -16.17 7.09 -49.16
CA SER A 601 -16.35 6.07 -48.11
C SER A 601 -16.94 6.62 -46.81
N GLY A 602 -17.11 7.96 -46.70
CA GLY A 602 -17.69 8.60 -45.53
C GLY A 602 -19.22 8.57 -45.52
N THR A 603 -19.79 8.59 -44.32
CA THR A 603 -21.25 8.64 -44.09
C THR A 603 -21.63 9.86 -43.25
N TYR A 604 -22.72 10.53 -43.61
CA TYR A 604 -23.38 11.56 -42.80
C TYR A 604 -24.76 11.07 -42.36
N GLU A 605 -24.97 10.90 -41.06
CA GLU A 605 -26.25 10.54 -40.46
C GLU A 605 -27.02 11.80 -40.06
N VAL A 606 -28.32 11.84 -40.40
CA VAL A 606 -29.22 12.96 -40.13
C VAL A 606 -30.48 12.44 -39.45
N GLU A 607 -30.74 12.91 -38.23
CA GLU A 607 -32.02 12.74 -37.55
C GLU A 607 -32.91 13.94 -37.88
N HIS A 608 -34.09 13.67 -38.42
CA HIS A 608 -35.06 14.68 -38.82
C HIS A 608 -36.36 14.46 -38.04
N ASN A 609 -36.54 15.25 -36.99
CA ASN A 609 -37.64 15.17 -36.02
C ASN A 609 -38.69 16.29 -36.21
N GLY A 610 -38.44 17.23 -37.12
CA GLY A 610 -39.34 18.32 -37.49
C GLY A 610 -38.63 19.40 -38.31
N THR A 611 -39.33 20.50 -38.60
CA THR A 611 -38.83 21.63 -39.40
C THR A 611 -38.40 22.83 -38.56
N GLY A 612 -38.62 22.79 -37.25
CA GLY A 612 -38.27 23.83 -36.30
C GLY A 612 -36.77 23.88 -35.96
N PRO A 613 -36.30 24.97 -35.33
CA PRO A 613 -34.90 25.07 -34.89
C PRO A 613 -34.52 23.94 -33.93
N GLY A 614 -33.46 23.19 -34.25
CA GLY A 614 -32.99 22.06 -33.43
C GLY A 614 -33.83 20.80 -33.58
N GLU A 615 -34.82 20.76 -34.48
CA GLU A 615 -35.60 19.56 -34.76
C GLU A 615 -34.98 18.69 -35.87
N ALA A 616 -33.84 19.10 -36.45
CA ALA A 616 -33.08 18.25 -37.36
C ALA A 616 -31.58 18.45 -37.18
N ASP A 617 -30.82 17.40 -37.46
CA ASP A 617 -29.38 17.45 -37.44
C ASP A 617 -28.82 18.34 -38.54
N ARG A 618 -27.74 19.05 -38.19
CA ARG A 618 -27.06 19.96 -39.11
C ARG A 618 -25.56 19.98 -38.86
N ILE A 619 -24.78 19.98 -39.94
CA ILE A 619 -23.38 20.41 -39.93
C ILE A 619 -23.31 21.89 -40.35
N ALA A 620 -22.74 22.73 -39.49
CA ALA A 620 -22.57 24.16 -39.75
C ALA A 620 -21.08 24.51 -39.95
N VAL A 621 -20.68 24.80 -41.18
CA VAL A 621 -19.28 24.93 -41.61
C VAL A 621 -18.92 26.40 -41.88
N THR A 622 -17.70 26.84 -41.56
CA THR A 622 -17.23 28.19 -41.94
C THR A 622 -16.36 28.19 -43.20
N GLY A 623 -15.65 27.09 -43.47
CA GLY A 623 -14.81 26.85 -44.65
C GLY A 623 -15.54 26.16 -45.81
N THR A 624 -14.83 25.47 -46.69
CA THR A 624 -15.45 24.76 -47.84
C THR A 624 -16.10 23.47 -47.36
N ALA A 625 -17.27 23.12 -47.92
CA ALA A 625 -17.88 21.81 -47.75
C ALA A 625 -17.69 20.98 -49.03
N SER A 626 -16.80 19.98 -48.98
CA SER A 626 -16.52 19.05 -50.06
C SER A 626 -17.29 17.75 -49.84
N LEU A 627 -18.22 17.42 -50.72
CA LEU A 627 -19.22 16.37 -50.51
C LEU A 627 -19.01 15.19 -51.47
N ASN A 628 -19.18 13.99 -50.92
CA ASN A 628 -19.20 12.68 -51.59
C ASN A 628 -19.81 11.67 -50.60
N GLY A 629 -19.86 10.39 -50.94
CA GLY A 629 -20.28 9.33 -50.01
C GLY A 629 -21.79 9.36 -49.73
N ALA A 630 -22.19 8.81 -48.59
CA ALA A 630 -23.60 8.61 -48.26
C ALA A 630 -24.16 9.65 -47.28
N VAL A 631 -25.43 10.00 -47.47
CA VAL A 631 -26.28 10.61 -46.44
C VAL A 631 -27.35 9.60 -46.06
N ASN A 632 -27.52 9.39 -44.76
CA ASN A 632 -28.53 8.51 -44.21
C ASN A 632 -29.45 9.32 -43.31
N VAL A 633 -30.76 9.22 -43.54
CA VAL A 633 -31.77 9.97 -42.80
C VAL A 633 -32.57 9.01 -41.93
N THR A 634 -32.86 9.44 -40.71
CA THR A 634 -33.86 8.82 -39.84
C THR A 634 -34.93 9.85 -39.47
N LEU A 635 -36.17 9.40 -39.31
CA LEU A 635 -37.31 10.29 -39.04
C LEU A 635 -37.87 10.07 -37.64
N GLY A 636 -38.10 11.17 -36.92
CA GLY A 636 -38.90 11.20 -35.70
C GLY A 636 -40.32 11.76 -35.89
N TYR A 637 -40.67 12.16 -37.12
CA TYR A 637 -41.99 12.68 -37.47
C TYR A 637 -42.42 12.24 -38.87
N ALA A 638 -43.67 12.55 -39.24
CA ALA A 638 -44.19 12.34 -40.58
C ALA A 638 -44.07 13.66 -41.37
N PRO A 639 -43.15 13.76 -42.34
CA PRO A 639 -42.96 14.97 -43.13
C PRO A 639 -44.19 15.27 -44.00
N ALA A 640 -44.63 16.53 -43.99
CA ALA A 640 -45.58 17.05 -44.96
C ALA A 640 -44.87 17.38 -46.29
N THR A 641 -45.66 17.50 -47.36
CA THR A 641 -45.14 17.97 -48.65
C THR A 641 -44.52 19.37 -48.49
N LEU A 642 -43.30 19.51 -49.01
CA LEU A 642 -42.41 20.68 -48.91
C LEU A 642 -41.85 20.97 -47.52
N ASP A 643 -41.99 20.05 -46.56
CA ASP A 643 -41.18 20.12 -45.35
C ASP A 643 -39.71 20.05 -45.75
N SER A 644 -38.94 21.01 -45.26
CA SER A 644 -37.52 21.09 -45.59
C SER A 644 -36.69 21.62 -44.45
N VAL A 645 -35.44 21.17 -44.41
CA VAL A 645 -34.46 21.62 -43.43
C VAL A 645 -33.07 21.72 -44.04
N ASN A 646 -32.29 22.69 -43.59
CA ASN A 646 -30.87 22.78 -43.93
C ASN A 646 -30.10 21.74 -43.10
N ILE A 647 -29.66 20.66 -43.74
CA ILE A 647 -28.83 19.63 -43.11
C ILE A 647 -27.34 19.98 -43.17
N LEU A 648 -26.95 20.87 -44.08
CA LEU A 648 -25.61 21.44 -44.12
C LEU A 648 -25.69 22.92 -44.47
N THR A 649 -24.93 23.73 -43.74
CA THR A 649 -24.74 25.15 -44.05
C THR A 649 -23.26 25.47 -44.11
N THR A 650 -22.83 26.32 -45.05
CA THR A 650 -21.46 26.80 -45.13
C THR A 650 -21.36 28.28 -45.52
N THR A 651 -20.40 29.01 -44.95
CA THR A 651 -20.01 30.35 -45.45
C THR A 651 -18.98 30.30 -46.59
N GLY A 652 -18.36 29.14 -46.84
CA GLY A 652 -17.51 28.88 -47.98
C GLY A 652 -18.27 28.36 -49.20
N ALA A 653 -17.57 27.69 -50.10
CA ALA A 653 -18.19 27.01 -51.24
C ALA A 653 -18.69 25.62 -50.85
N ILE A 654 -19.72 25.14 -51.54
CA ILE A 654 -20.05 23.71 -51.61
C ILE A 654 -19.40 23.18 -52.90
N THR A 655 -18.65 22.08 -52.80
CA THR A 655 -18.02 21.41 -53.94
C THR A 655 -18.38 19.93 -53.95
N GLY A 656 -18.80 19.41 -55.09
CA GLY A 656 -19.33 18.04 -55.18
C GLY A 656 -20.73 17.91 -54.57
N GLU A 657 -21.25 16.69 -54.59
CA GLU A 657 -22.56 16.31 -54.10
C GLU A 657 -22.45 14.96 -53.36
N PHE A 658 -23.47 14.63 -52.57
CA PHE A 658 -23.51 13.32 -51.93
C PHE A 658 -23.85 12.24 -52.98
N ALA A 659 -23.11 11.14 -52.95
CA ALA A 659 -23.22 10.06 -53.93
C ALA A 659 -24.40 9.13 -53.68
N SER A 660 -25.01 9.16 -52.49
CA SER A 660 -26.25 8.43 -52.18
C SER A 660 -27.03 9.12 -51.07
N LEU A 661 -28.36 9.00 -51.13
CA LEU A 661 -29.28 9.35 -50.06
C LEU A 661 -30.07 8.09 -49.69
N THR A 662 -29.97 7.67 -48.44
CA THR A 662 -30.85 6.65 -47.86
C THR A 662 -31.81 7.32 -46.90
N ALA A 663 -33.12 7.22 -47.14
CA ALA A 663 -34.14 7.80 -46.26
C ALA A 663 -35.34 6.86 -46.12
N PRO A 664 -36.17 7.01 -45.06
CA PRO A 664 -37.40 6.22 -44.92
C PRO A 664 -38.40 6.56 -46.04
N ASP A 665 -39.21 5.57 -46.43
CA ASP A 665 -40.30 5.76 -47.37
C ASP A 665 -41.37 6.69 -46.79
N ILE A 666 -41.66 7.79 -47.49
CA ILE A 666 -42.64 8.81 -47.14
C ILE A 666 -43.72 8.97 -48.21
N SER A 667 -44.04 7.88 -48.92
CA SER A 667 -45.05 7.82 -49.98
C SER A 667 -46.35 8.61 -49.64
N PRO A 668 -46.87 9.42 -50.58
CA PRO A 668 -46.46 9.53 -51.98
C PRO A 668 -45.24 10.44 -52.22
N ASN A 669 -44.68 11.06 -51.18
CA ASN A 669 -43.50 11.91 -51.31
C ASN A 669 -42.21 11.08 -51.29
N VAL A 670 -41.10 11.73 -51.65
CA VAL A 670 -39.72 11.27 -51.55
C VAL A 670 -38.84 12.40 -51.01
N PHE A 671 -37.62 12.07 -50.60
CA PHE A 671 -36.64 13.08 -50.19
C PHE A 671 -35.68 13.39 -51.32
N TYR A 672 -35.45 14.69 -51.56
CA TYR A 672 -34.36 15.19 -52.40
C TYR A 672 -33.39 16.04 -51.60
N LEU A 673 -32.12 16.00 -52.03
CA LEU A 673 -31.08 16.92 -51.58
C LEU A 673 -31.00 18.10 -52.56
N VAL A 674 -31.38 19.29 -52.10
CA VAL A 674 -31.34 20.52 -52.89
C VAL A 674 -30.10 21.32 -52.53
N TYR A 675 -29.24 21.54 -53.52
CA TYR A 675 -27.97 22.24 -53.38
C TYR A 675 -28.14 23.72 -53.77
N SER A 676 -27.67 24.62 -52.92
CA SER A 676 -27.64 26.06 -53.19
C SER A 676 -26.34 26.66 -52.66
N PRO A 677 -25.93 27.85 -53.12
CA PRO A 677 -24.75 28.50 -52.56
C PRO A 677 -24.84 28.62 -51.03
N GLY A 678 -23.99 27.88 -50.33
CA GLY A 678 -23.92 27.88 -48.86
C GLY A 678 -24.88 26.94 -48.12
N THR A 679 -25.74 26.17 -48.79
CA THR A 679 -26.66 25.24 -48.09
C THR A 679 -26.93 23.95 -48.87
N VAL A 680 -27.05 22.83 -48.14
CA VAL A 680 -27.72 21.60 -48.60
C VAL A 680 -29.01 21.45 -47.81
N ARG A 681 -30.13 21.37 -48.52
CA ARG A 681 -31.47 21.18 -47.97
C ARG A 681 -31.95 19.77 -48.20
N LEU A 682 -32.47 19.13 -47.16
CA LEU A 682 -33.30 17.94 -47.30
C LEU A 682 -34.75 18.41 -47.47
N VAL A 683 -35.41 18.00 -48.56
CA VAL A 683 -36.78 18.42 -48.89
C VAL A 683 -37.65 17.18 -49.12
N ALA A 684 -38.75 17.07 -48.39
CA ALA A 684 -39.79 16.08 -48.67
C ALA A 684 -40.72 16.64 -49.76
N THR A 685 -40.77 16.02 -50.93
CA THR A 685 -41.61 16.51 -52.05
C THR A 685 -42.05 15.37 -52.96
N CYS A 686 -42.87 15.65 -53.97
CA CYS A 686 -43.33 14.64 -54.91
C CYS A 686 -42.21 14.16 -55.84
N VAL A 687 -42.33 12.93 -56.34
CA VAL A 687 -41.36 12.36 -57.29
C VAL A 687 -41.21 13.29 -58.50
N GLY A 688 -39.98 13.58 -58.89
CA GLY A 688 -39.67 14.45 -60.04
C GLY A 688 -39.54 15.94 -59.74
N ASP A 689 -39.89 16.42 -58.53
CA ASP A 689 -39.62 17.81 -58.08
C ASP A 689 -38.20 17.90 -57.49
N ILE A 690 -37.20 17.67 -58.34
CA ILE A 690 -35.78 17.52 -57.97
C ILE A 690 -35.24 18.79 -57.30
N ASN A 691 -35.72 19.97 -57.71
CA ASN A 691 -35.28 21.25 -57.14
C ASN A 691 -36.05 21.65 -55.86
N GLY A 692 -37.08 20.88 -55.48
CA GLY A 692 -37.89 21.09 -54.29
C GLY A 692 -38.73 22.37 -54.34
N SER A 693 -39.22 22.79 -55.51
CA SER A 693 -40.05 23.99 -55.71
C SER A 693 -41.54 23.75 -55.48
N GLY A 694 -41.96 22.49 -55.43
CA GLY A 694 -43.35 22.04 -55.35
C GLY A 694 -44.05 21.89 -56.69
N ALA A 695 -43.32 21.91 -57.81
CA ALA A 695 -43.90 21.76 -59.14
C ALA A 695 -42.91 21.08 -60.10
N VAL A 696 -43.30 19.94 -60.66
CA VAL A 696 -42.49 19.20 -61.64
C VAL A 696 -42.54 19.90 -62.99
N ASN A 697 -41.45 20.54 -63.40
CA ASN A 697 -41.41 21.37 -64.59
C ASN A 697 -40.04 21.36 -65.31
N PHE A 698 -39.82 22.35 -66.18
CA PHE A 698 -38.60 22.45 -66.98
C PHE A 698 -37.35 22.67 -66.14
N ASP A 699 -37.47 23.28 -64.97
CA ASP A 699 -36.35 23.46 -64.05
C ASP A 699 -35.87 22.11 -63.49
N ASP A 700 -36.77 21.20 -63.14
CA ASP A 700 -36.42 19.84 -62.69
C ASP A 700 -35.81 19.00 -63.81
N LEU A 701 -36.37 19.10 -65.02
CA LEU A 701 -35.79 18.43 -66.19
C LEU A 701 -34.37 18.93 -66.48
N ASN A 702 -34.11 20.23 -66.34
CA ASN A 702 -32.76 20.75 -66.52
C ASN A 702 -31.80 20.17 -65.50
N GLU A 703 -32.20 20.10 -64.22
CA GLU A 703 -31.37 19.49 -63.17
C GLU A 703 -31.12 18.00 -63.43
N MET A 704 -32.13 17.23 -63.84
CA MET A 704 -31.94 15.83 -64.24
C MET A 704 -30.94 15.69 -65.39
N LEU A 705 -31.05 16.55 -66.42
CA LEU A 705 -30.18 16.49 -67.58
C LEU A 705 -28.72 16.89 -67.27
N GLU A 706 -28.48 17.63 -66.20
CA GLU A 706 -27.12 17.93 -65.71
C GLU A 706 -26.39 16.67 -65.22
N GLU A 707 -27.14 15.67 -64.73
CA GLU A 707 -26.63 14.39 -64.24
C GLU A 707 -26.78 13.24 -65.26
N TRP A 708 -27.16 13.53 -66.50
CA TRP A 708 -27.49 12.49 -67.49
C TRP A 708 -26.37 11.46 -67.70
N ALA A 709 -26.72 10.18 -67.64
CA ALA A 709 -25.81 9.04 -67.74
C ALA A 709 -24.70 9.02 -66.67
N THR A 710 -24.97 9.61 -65.50
CA THR A 710 -24.12 9.52 -64.31
C THR A 710 -24.85 8.79 -63.18
N ALA A 711 -24.13 8.46 -62.11
CA ALA A 711 -24.71 7.91 -60.87
C ALA A 711 -25.09 9.04 -59.89
N GLY A 712 -25.52 10.19 -60.41
CA GLY A 712 -26.00 11.31 -59.62
C GLY A 712 -27.31 10.98 -58.91
N THR A 713 -27.49 11.49 -57.71
CA THR A 713 -28.62 11.13 -56.84
C THR A 713 -29.86 11.98 -57.09
N ARG A 714 -29.72 13.13 -57.76
CA ARG A 714 -30.81 14.09 -57.93
C ARG A 714 -31.64 13.75 -59.16
N GLY A 715 -30.97 13.37 -60.26
CA GLY A 715 -31.60 12.94 -61.50
C GLY A 715 -32.09 11.49 -61.49
N ASP A 716 -31.64 10.65 -60.55
CA ASP A 716 -32.06 9.25 -60.41
C ASP A 716 -33.36 9.18 -59.59
N VAL A 717 -34.46 9.59 -60.22
CA VAL A 717 -35.77 9.71 -59.54
C VAL A 717 -36.41 8.34 -59.27
N ASN A 718 -35.95 7.27 -59.95
CA ASN A 718 -36.45 5.92 -59.74
C ASN A 718 -35.59 5.09 -58.76
N GLY A 719 -34.38 5.57 -58.42
CA GLY A 719 -33.48 4.98 -57.43
C GLY A 719 -32.74 3.73 -57.93
N ASP A 720 -32.55 3.56 -59.24
CA ASP A 720 -31.85 2.41 -59.84
C ASP A 720 -30.31 2.57 -59.89
N GLY A 721 -29.81 3.75 -59.51
CA GLY A 721 -28.40 4.11 -59.42
C GLY A 721 -27.84 4.78 -60.67
N MET A 722 -28.65 5.09 -61.69
CA MET A 722 -28.19 5.72 -62.94
C MET A 722 -29.22 6.65 -63.54
N VAL A 723 -28.90 7.94 -63.71
CA VAL A 723 -29.78 8.90 -64.39
C VAL A 723 -29.92 8.57 -65.88
N ASN A 724 -31.08 8.07 -66.28
CA ASN A 724 -31.33 7.57 -67.63
C ASN A 724 -32.77 7.83 -68.14
N PHE A 725 -33.17 7.13 -69.20
CA PHE A 725 -34.50 7.32 -69.79
C PHE A 725 -35.65 6.88 -68.89
N ASP A 726 -35.42 5.94 -67.98
CA ASP A 726 -36.42 5.48 -67.03
C ASP A 726 -36.72 6.57 -65.98
N ASP A 727 -35.69 7.32 -65.55
CA ASP A 727 -35.86 8.52 -64.73
C ASP A 727 -36.61 9.63 -65.45
N LEU A 728 -36.23 9.91 -66.71
CA LEU A 728 -36.92 10.90 -67.52
C LEU A 728 -38.40 10.56 -67.69
N ASN A 729 -38.73 9.28 -67.90
CA ASN A 729 -40.12 8.85 -67.98
C ASN A 729 -40.85 9.09 -66.64
N ALA A 730 -40.23 8.70 -65.51
CA ALA A 730 -40.81 8.92 -64.19
C ALA A 730 -41.04 10.41 -63.85
N LEU A 731 -40.10 11.30 -64.22
CA LEU A 731 -40.29 12.74 -64.09
C LEU A 731 -41.42 13.25 -65.00
N LEU A 732 -41.50 12.78 -66.25
CA LEU A 732 -42.53 13.20 -67.19
C LEU A 732 -43.94 12.70 -66.83
N GLU A 733 -44.04 11.61 -66.08
CA GLU A 733 -45.32 11.11 -65.54
C GLU A 733 -45.96 12.11 -64.56
N GLU A 734 -45.13 12.87 -63.83
CA GLU A 734 -45.56 13.91 -62.88
C GLU A 734 -45.58 15.33 -63.48
N TRP A 735 -45.30 15.47 -64.79
CA TRP A 735 -45.11 16.76 -65.43
C TRP A 735 -46.30 17.72 -65.32
N GLY A 736 -46.04 18.92 -64.80
CA GLY A 736 -47.03 19.98 -64.65
C GLY A 736 -48.00 19.78 -63.48
N ASN A 737 -47.82 18.72 -62.67
CA ASN A 737 -48.51 18.56 -61.41
C ASN A 737 -47.86 19.46 -60.34
N THR A 738 -48.69 20.04 -59.47
CA THR A 738 -48.22 20.63 -58.19
C THR A 738 -48.18 19.52 -57.16
N CYS A 739 -47.11 19.43 -56.38
CA CYS A 739 -47.00 18.40 -55.35
C CYS A 739 -48.18 18.50 -54.36
N PRO A 740 -48.87 17.37 -54.08
CA PRO A 740 -50.15 17.35 -53.36
C PRO A 740 -50.07 17.59 -51.85
#